data_AF-A0A1F9JSQ9-F1
#
_entry.id   AF-A0A1F9JSQ9-F1
#
_cell.length_a   1.000
_cell.length_b   1.000
_cell.length_c   1.000
_cell.angle_alpha   90.00
_cell.angle_beta   90.00
_cell.angle_gamma   90.00
#
_symmetry.space_group_name_H-M   'P 1'
#
loop_
_entity.id
_entity.type
_entity.pdbx_description
1 polymer ?
#
loop_
_entity_poly.entity_id
_entity_poly.type
_entity_poly.pdbx_seq_one_letter_code
_entity_poly.pdbx_strand_id
1 'polypeptide(L)'
;MKRNQMRGGLVVLLMALALAYSAFALAQSYVGPLFETHAHIVPYQSESSTEVQYRVDAREAATELTVADYVASLDRNNITCTLGFHGIAFDGKQQELLDHATRLLDLYPDRFILFAEIFRDNPLGWYDSTSLDLIFDEGLFAGFGEAPFAHYPLGPDDDHSTTTQLYPNDPFFQPIYTLLGDRGLFMMAHPKSRQGLADAISYDPDVTWIIHGPQVHSSWSITDTDGDGIPDGMEALENLLNNHSNLYYTLDIAESLRDFLDLTKVMDPTTGKADFLDAMNDDPTFNDLLDQMVSTWKDVIERHPDRFLWGTDMALPTWHWDPEVIDKIAEFSRAFIGELDPTVAEMYAYQNAERLFGTCSNQGGEIQFSSASYGVDEGVGSATITVQRTGLTARTVAVDYATSSGTATEGSDYVAASGTLTFGPGETSKSFAVPIVNDSEVEGNETINLTLSNPTRGATLGTTSTAVLTIANNDVSFRFKDASYSVSEHDGTATIRVEKLGGTPETVTVNYSTSGGTAIAGTDYDAATATGTLTFAPGDPGIKTFSITILNNNTADGDRTLILTLANPTNPRGAATLGSPATALLTIRDDDFNTPAGTNVQTTPVDSTTGTTPVSVTFANVTQAGTTSLTTSSSGPASPSGFQLGSPPTYYEITTTALYSGSITVCINYSGVSFDDESNLRLYHLESGVWVDQTVSLDTTNDIICASASSLSPFAIFEPIPIPVTIDIKPGSFPNSINLGSGGTVPVAIFSTQTFDARTLTPSTITLASAPVKLKGQGTPMASFQDVNGDGLLDVVVHVSTETLQLSDTDTAAVLRGKTSDGRVVKGTDSVRVVP
;
A
#
# COMPACT_ATOMS: atom_id res chain seq x y z
N MET A 1 42.25 -45.99 26.46
CA MET A 1 42.01 -45.74 27.91
C MET A 1 41.55 -44.31 28.24
N LYS A 2 42.11 -43.24 27.64
CA LYS A 2 41.69 -41.84 27.96
C LYS A 2 40.32 -41.38 27.44
N ARG A 3 39.73 -42.04 26.43
CA ARG A 3 38.40 -41.67 25.88
C ARG A 3 37.21 -42.23 26.68
N ASN A 4 37.37 -43.37 27.34
CA ASN A 4 36.32 -43.98 28.16
C ASN A 4 36.24 -43.37 29.57
N GLN A 5 37.34 -42.86 30.12
CA GLN A 5 37.32 -42.14 31.41
C GLN A 5 36.67 -40.75 31.30
N MET A 6 36.80 -40.05 30.17
CA MET A 6 36.10 -38.77 29.96
C MET A 6 34.59 -38.94 29.75
N ARG A 7 34.14 -40.02 29.08
CA ARG A 7 32.71 -40.32 28.96
C ARG A 7 32.09 -40.78 30.28
N GLY A 8 32.81 -41.58 31.07
CA GLY A 8 32.38 -41.95 32.43
C GLY A 8 32.31 -40.74 33.36
N GLY A 9 33.30 -39.84 33.32
CA GLY A 9 33.30 -38.61 34.11
C GLY A 9 32.21 -37.62 33.71
N LEU A 10 31.91 -37.48 32.42
CA LEU A 10 30.83 -36.61 31.93
C LEU A 10 29.44 -37.17 32.26
N VAL A 11 29.24 -38.49 32.19
CA VAL A 11 27.98 -39.14 32.58
C VAL A 11 27.77 -39.09 34.09
N VAL A 12 28.82 -39.26 34.89
CA VAL A 12 28.75 -39.09 36.35
C VAL A 12 28.54 -37.63 36.74
N LEU A 13 29.13 -36.67 36.00
CA LEU A 13 28.89 -35.24 36.22
C LEU A 13 27.48 -34.84 35.79
N LEU A 14 26.94 -35.37 34.69
CA LEU A 14 25.56 -35.15 34.25
C LEU A 14 24.55 -35.84 35.16
N MET A 15 24.86 -37.04 35.69
CA MET A 15 24.03 -37.69 36.70
C MET A 15 24.13 -37.00 38.05
N ALA A 16 25.29 -36.47 38.44
CA ALA A 16 25.45 -35.67 39.65
C ALA A 16 24.83 -34.29 39.51
N LEU A 17 24.84 -33.68 38.31
CA LEU A 17 24.08 -32.47 38.01
C LEU A 17 22.59 -32.76 37.93
N ALA A 18 22.14 -33.89 37.39
CA ALA A 18 20.72 -34.28 37.37
C ALA A 18 20.22 -34.68 38.76
N LEU A 19 21.04 -35.36 39.56
CA LEU A 19 20.78 -35.66 40.98
C LEU A 19 20.87 -34.40 41.84
N ALA A 20 21.75 -33.45 41.50
CA ALA A 20 21.79 -32.14 42.13
C ALA A 20 20.62 -31.27 41.66
N TYR A 21 20.14 -31.37 40.41
CA TYR A 21 18.94 -30.67 39.91
C TYR A 21 17.67 -31.26 40.52
N SER A 22 17.61 -32.58 40.73
CA SER A 22 16.52 -33.25 41.43
C SER A 22 16.63 -33.14 42.96
N ALA A 23 17.80 -32.77 43.50
CA ALA A 23 18.00 -32.46 44.92
C ALA A 23 18.02 -30.94 45.22
N PHE A 24 18.04 -30.08 44.19
CA PHE A 24 17.86 -28.62 44.24
C PHE A 24 16.57 -28.15 43.58
N ALA A 25 15.69 -29.05 43.16
CA ALA A 25 14.27 -28.73 43.02
C ALA A 25 13.65 -28.65 44.43
N LEU A 26 14.20 -27.76 45.27
CA LEU A 26 13.38 -27.09 46.27
C LEU A 26 12.36 -26.31 45.44
N ALA A 27 11.08 -26.56 45.63
CA ALA A 27 10.06 -25.67 45.09
C ALA A 27 10.46 -24.25 45.47
N GLN A 28 10.72 -23.42 44.46
CA GLN A 28 11.03 -22.03 44.72
C GLN A 28 9.70 -21.40 45.12
N SER A 29 9.64 -20.88 46.34
CA SER A 29 8.48 -20.14 46.82
C SER A 29 8.08 -19.09 45.79
N TYR A 30 6.78 -18.94 45.59
CA TYR A 30 6.25 -17.95 44.65
C TYR A 30 6.64 -16.52 45.06
N VAL A 31 7.20 -15.76 44.12
CA VAL A 31 7.72 -14.39 44.36
C VAL A 31 6.88 -13.28 43.72
N GLY A 32 5.81 -13.63 43.00
CA GLY A 32 4.94 -12.64 42.36
C GLY A 32 3.99 -11.93 43.34
N PRO A 33 3.14 -11.02 42.82
CA PRO A 33 2.14 -10.33 43.62
C PRO A 33 1.05 -11.30 44.11
N LEU A 34 0.45 -10.96 45.24
CA LEU A 34 -0.72 -11.67 45.77
C LEU A 34 -1.95 -10.74 45.74
N PHE A 35 -3.12 -11.34 45.55
CA PHE A 35 -4.41 -10.68 45.61
C PHE A 35 -5.28 -11.36 46.68
N GLU A 36 -5.43 -10.73 47.84
CA GLU A 36 -6.23 -11.27 48.94
C GLU A 36 -7.70 -11.21 48.58
N THR A 37 -8.38 -12.36 48.44
CA THR A 37 -9.80 -12.38 48.07
C THR A 37 -10.76 -12.54 49.23
N HIS A 38 -10.28 -12.70 50.47
CA HIS A 38 -11.15 -12.85 51.61
C HIS A 38 -10.53 -12.38 52.95
N ALA A 39 -10.86 -11.15 53.37
CA ALA A 39 -10.50 -10.62 54.69
C ALA A 39 -11.64 -9.80 55.29
N HIS A 40 -11.91 -9.94 56.59
CA HIS A 40 -12.98 -9.20 57.25
C HIS A 40 -12.50 -7.86 57.78
N ILE A 41 -13.31 -6.81 57.66
CA ILE A 41 -13.01 -5.47 58.13
C ILE A 41 -14.23 -4.90 58.86
N VAL A 42 -14.15 -4.84 60.18
CA VAL A 42 -15.20 -4.30 61.03
C VAL A 42 -14.82 -2.93 61.60
N PRO A 43 -15.77 -1.99 61.72
CA PRO A 43 -15.53 -0.76 62.45
C PRO A 43 -15.40 -1.04 63.96
N TYR A 44 -14.56 -0.27 64.63
CA TYR A 44 -14.29 -0.36 66.06
C TYR A 44 -14.48 0.99 66.76
N GLN A 45 -15.12 0.94 67.94
CA GLN A 45 -15.54 2.00 68.87
C GLN A 45 -17.02 2.44 68.78
N SER A 46 -17.61 2.67 69.96
CA SER A 46 -18.99 3.10 70.16
C SER A 46 -19.26 4.52 69.64
N GLU A 47 -20.51 4.77 69.25
CA GLU A 47 -21.20 5.93 68.65
C GLU A 47 -20.83 7.38 69.07
N SER A 48 -19.77 7.62 69.84
CA SER A 48 -19.34 8.93 70.36
C SER A 48 -17.91 9.37 70.00
N SER A 49 -17.13 8.58 69.26
CA SER A 49 -15.75 8.94 68.84
C SER A 49 -15.74 9.79 67.57
N THR A 50 -14.89 10.82 67.51
CA THR A 50 -14.64 11.61 66.28
C THR A 50 -13.63 10.94 65.32
N GLU A 51 -12.91 9.91 65.79
CA GLU A 51 -12.04 9.06 64.96
C GLU A 51 -12.67 7.66 64.88
N VAL A 52 -13.22 7.32 63.72
CA VAL A 52 -13.63 5.95 63.39
C VAL A 52 -12.37 5.13 63.19
N GLN A 53 -12.23 4.05 63.96
CA GLN A 53 -11.15 3.07 63.82
C GLN A 53 -11.69 1.83 63.13
N TYR A 54 -10.84 1.14 62.37
CA TYR A 54 -11.18 -0.11 61.69
C TYR A 54 -10.29 -1.24 62.21
N ARG A 55 -10.86 -2.43 62.29
CA ARG A 55 -10.18 -3.68 62.69
C ARG A 55 -10.42 -4.77 61.67
N VAL A 56 -9.49 -5.69 61.62
CA VAL A 56 -9.55 -6.87 60.75
C VAL A 56 -10.06 -8.11 61.53
N ASP A 57 -10.65 -7.92 62.72
CA ASP A 57 -11.18 -9.00 63.59
C ASP A 57 -12.44 -8.55 64.35
N ALA A 58 -13.41 -9.47 64.46
CA ALA A 58 -14.80 -9.24 64.85
C ALA A 58 -15.18 -9.56 66.31
N ARG A 59 -14.27 -10.01 67.21
CA ARG A 59 -14.68 -10.41 68.60
C ARG A 59 -13.85 -9.86 69.77
N GLU A 60 -14.48 -9.87 70.95
CA GLU A 60 -14.07 -9.13 72.15
C GLU A 60 -12.69 -9.54 72.76
N ALA A 61 -11.90 -8.50 73.04
CA ALA A 61 -11.02 -8.33 74.20
C ALA A 61 -9.58 -8.88 74.23
N ALA A 62 -8.98 -9.39 73.15
CA ALA A 62 -7.56 -9.76 73.20
C ALA A 62 -6.76 -9.42 71.92
N THR A 63 -5.93 -8.37 72.03
CA THR A 63 -4.95 -7.84 71.05
C THR A 63 -5.52 -7.35 69.71
N GLU A 64 -5.14 -6.12 69.33
CA GLU A 64 -5.83 -5.34 68.30
C GLU A 64 -4.97 -5.26 67.03
N LEU A 65 -5.44 -5.79 65.89
CA LEU A 65 -4.84 -5.53 64.59
C LEU A 65 -5.57 -4.36 63.93
N THR A 66 -4.89 -3.21 63.81
CA THR A 66 -5.44 -2.05 63.10
C THR A 66 -5.34 -2.25 61.60
N VAL A 67 -6.20 -1.60 60.81
CA VAL A 67 -6.07 -1.60 59.34
C VAL A 67 -4.71 -1.05 58.88
N ALA A 68 -4.12 -0.10 59.61
CA ALA A 68 -2.80 0.41 59.27
C ALA A 68 -1.69 -0.65 59.41
N ASP A 69 -1.72 -1.42 60.50
CA ASP A 69 -0.77 -2.51 60.72
C ASP A 69 -0.98 -3.67 59.73
N TYR A 70 -2.24 -3.92 59.38
CA TYR A 70 -2.63 -4.87 58.34
C TYR A 70 -2.04 -4.47 56.98
N VAL A 71 -2.31 -3.24 56.53
CA VAL A 71 -1.78 -2.66 55.28
C VAL A 71 -0.25 -2.69 55.25
N ALA A 72 0.41 -2.44 56.38
CA ALA A 72 1.86 -2.55 56.48
C ALA A 72 2.36 -4.00 56.33
N SER A 73 1.61 -5.02 56.77
CA SER A 73 1.92 -6.43 56.52
C SER A 73 1.70 -6.79 55.06
N LEU A 74 0.58 -6.36 54.46
CA LEU A 74 0.32 -6.53 53.03
C LEU A 74 1.47 -5.99 52.17
N ASP A 75 2.02 -4.81 52.51
CA ASP A 75 3.16 -4.20 51.81
C ASP A 75 4.43 -5.06 51.92
N ARG A 76 4.75 -5.56 53.11
CA ARG A 76 5.91 -6.44 53.33
C ARG A 76 5.81 -7.72 52.52
N ASN A 77 4.58 -8.21 52.32
CA ASN A 77 4.30 -9.46 51.61
C ASN A 77 3.91 -9.27 50.15
N ASN A 78 4.04 -8.08 49.56
CA ASN A 78 3.64 -7.80 48.16
C ASN A 78 2.20 -8.25 47.84
N ILE A 79 1.28 -8.07 48.80
CA ILE A 79 -0.16 -8.23 48.60
C ILE A 79 -0.70 -6.88 48.13
N THR A 80 -1.13 -6.84 46.88
CA THR A 80 -1.37 -5.59 46.15
C THR A 80 -2.81 -5.09 46.26
N CYS A 81 -3.76 -5.99 46.55
CA CYS A 81 -5.17 -5.68 46.67
C CYS A 81 -5.85 -6.69 47.60
N THR A 82 -6.89 -6.24 48.30
CA THR A 82 -7.66 -7.03 49.27
C THR A 82 -9.16 -6.85 49.05
N LEU A 83 -9.90 -7.96 48.93
CA LEU A 83 -11.36 -7.97 49.10
C LEU A 83 -11.67 -7.89 50.60
N GLY A 84 -12.12 -6.73 51.04
CA GLY A 84 -12.52 -6.46 52.42
C GLY A 84 -14.01 -6.68 52.62
N PHE A 85 -14.37 -7.70 53.40
CA PHE A 85 -15.74 -7.96 53.84
C PHE A 85 -16.07 -6.97 54.95
N HIS A 86 -16.85 -5.96 54.59
CA HIS A 86 -17.17 -4.85 55.46
C HIS A 86 -18.57 -5.01 56.00
N GLY A 87 -18.65 -5.42 57.27
CA GLY A 87 -19.91 -5.61 57.99
C GLY A 87 -20.06 -4.65 59.16
N ILE A 88 -21.31 -4.26 59.42
CA ILE A 88 -21.76 -3.65 60.67
C ILE A 88 -22.76 -4.61 61.29
N ALA A 89 -22.48 -5.08 62.52
CA ALA A 89 -23.54 -5.60 63.37
C ALA A 89 -24.41 -4.40 63.81
N PHE A 90 -25.72 -4.57 63.98
CA PHE A 90 -26.69 -3.62 64.55
C PHE A 90 -27.68 -2.94 63.57
N ASP A 91 -28.94 -2.92 64.01
CA ASP A 91 -30.16 -2.55 63.30
C ASP A 91 -30.24 -1.05 62.91
N GLY A 92 -30.73 -0.75 61.69
CA GLY A 92 -31.00 0.60 61.17
C GLY A 92 -29.81 1.46 60.70
N LYS A 93 -28.65 0.87 60.38
CA LYS A 93 -27.37 1.59 60.20
C LYS A 93 -26.79 1.57 58.77
N GLN A 94 -27.61 1.48 57.72
CA GLN A 94 -27.11 1.45 56.32
C GLN A 94 -26.25 2.68 55.96
N GLN A 95 -26.64 3.87 56.42
CA GLN A 95 -25.84 5.07 56.19
C GLN A 95 -24.49 5.01 56.91
N GLU A 96 -24.44 4.41 58.11
CA GLU A 96 -23.19 4.22 58.86
C GLU A 96 -22.26 3.25 58.11
N LEU A 97 -22.82 2.19 57.50
CA LEU A 97 -22.06 1.26 56.64
C LEU A 97 -21.46 2.00 55.44
N LEU A 98 -22.23 2.86 54.77
CA LEU A 98 -21.77 3.66 53.63
C LEU A 98 -20.70 4.69 54.03
N ASP A 99 -20.91 5.39 55.15
CA ASP A 99 -19.97 6.38 55.68
C ASP A 99 -18.64 5.71 56.08
N HIS A 100 -18.70 4.51 56.67
CA HIS A 100 -17.53 3.72 57.03
C HIS A 100 -16.81 3.17 55.79
N ALA A 101 -17.53 2.62 54.82
CA ALA A 101 -16.94 2.17 53.56
C ALA A 101 -16.23 3.33 52.84
N THR A 102 -16.88 4.49 52.74
CA THR A 102 -16.32 5.70 52.12
C THR A 102 -15.01 6.11 52.78
N ARG A 103 -15.01 6.23 54.11
CA ARG A 103 -13.80 6.65 54.85
C ARG A 103 -12.66 5.63 54.77
N LEU A 104 -12.95 4.32 54.71
CA LEU A 104 -11.93 3.30 54.52
C LEU A 104 -11.27 3.44 53.14
N LEU A 105 -12.08 3.62 52.10
CA LEU A 105 -11.62 3.83 50.73
C LEU A 105 -10.91 5.18 50.55
N ASP A 106 -11.28 6.23 51.29
CA ASP A 106 -10.54 7.50 51.28
C ASP A 106 -9.15 7.38 51.91
N LEU A 107 -9.02 6.58 52.97
CA LEU A 107 -7.74 6.35 53.65
C LEU A 107 -6.83 5.39 52.88
N TYR A 108 -7.40 4.39 52.21
CA TYR A 108 -6.68 3.33 51.52
C TYR A 108 -7.26 3.04 50.12
N PRO A 109 -7.27 4.03 49.21
CA PRO A 109 -7.98 3.96 47.93
C PRO A 109 -7.48 2.86 47.00
N ASP A 110 -6.21 2.48 47.13
CA ASP A 110 -5.55 1.50 46.26
C ASP A 110 -5.37 0.13 46.94
N ARG A 111 -6.06 -0.15 48.06
CA ARG A 111 -5.82 -1.36 48.85
C ARG A 111 -7.03 -2.25 49.06
N PHE A 112 -8.23 -1.69 49.00
CA PHE A 112 -9.45 -2.45 49.28
C PHE A 112 -10.47 -2.37 48.14
N ILE A 113 -11.06 -3.51 47.83
CA ILE A 113 -12.34 -3.65 47.14
C ILE A 113 -13.31 -4.17 48.20
N LEU A 114 -14.47 -3.54 48.39
CA LEU A 114 -15.35 -3.89 49.50
C LEU A 114 -16.47 -4.83 49.08
N PHE A 115 -16.74 -5.82 49.91
CA PHE A 115 -17.96 -6.61 49.88
C PHE A 115 -18.83 -6.23 51.07
N ALA A 116 -20.13 -6.12 50.86
CA ALA A 116 -21.07 -5.92 51.95
C ALA A 116 -21.27 -7.26 52.68
N GLU A 117 -20.99 -7.28 53.98
CA GLU A 117 -21.19 -8.44 54.84
C GLU A 117 -22.35 -8.19 55.82
N ILE A 118 -23.28 -9.15 55.91
CA ILE A 118 -24.38 -9.13 56.88
C ILE A 118 -24.19 -10.31 57.84
N PHE A 119 -23.79 -10.01 59.08
CA PHE A 119 -23.54 -11.01 60.12
C PHE A 119 -24.79 -11.80 60.54
N ARG A 120 -24.53 -13.02 61.06
CA ARG A 120 -25.47 -14.04 61.55
C ARG A 120 -26.51 -13.62 62.61
N ASP A 121 -26.58 -12.36 63.02
CA ASP A 121 -27.58 -11.92 64.01
C ASP A 121 -28.54 -10.87 63.45
N ASN A 122 -28.47 -10.58 62.14
CA ASN A 122 -29.32 -9.58 61.51
C ASN A 122 -30.73 -10.12 61.19
N PRO A 123 -31.79 -9.32 61.38
CA PRO A 123 -33.16 -9.72 61.05
C PRO A 123 -33.31 -10.03 59.56
N LEU A 124 -34.17 -11.00 59.20
CA LEU A 124 -34.48 -11.36 57.80
C LEU A 124 -34.84 -10.15 56.92
N GLY A 125 -35.39 -9.07 57.49
CA GLY A 125 -35.69 -7.83 56.80
C GLY A 125 -34.49 -7.03 56.28
N TRP A 126 -33.24 -7.43 56.56
CA TRP A 126 -32.05 -6.87 55.91
C TRP A 126 -31.65 -7.62 54.64
N TYR A 127 -32.10 -8.88 54.49
CA TYR A 127 -31.93 -9.66 53.28
C TYR A 127 -33.10 -9.41 52.31
N ASP A 128 -33.59 -8.17 52.24
CA ASP A 128 -34.55 -7.77 51.23
C ASP A 128 -33.84 -6.95 50.15
N SER A 129 -34.25 -7.13 48.89
CA SER A 129 -33.58 -6.49 47.75
C SER A 129 -33.68 -4.97 47.77
N THR A 130 -34.69 -4.37 48.40
CA THR A 130 -34.84 -2.90 48.46
C THR A 130 -33.82 -2.29 49.40
N SER A 131 -33.57 -2.92 50.55
CA SER A 131 -32.54 -2.49 51.50
C SER A 131 -31.13 -2.64 50.92
N LEU A 132 -30.86 -3.72 50.20
CA LEU A 132 -29.60 -3.95 49.50
C LEU A 132 -29.40 -3.00 48.31
N ASP A 133 -30.46 -2.66 47.58
CA ASP A 133 -30.42 -1.72 46.47
C ASP A 133 -29.85 -0.36 46.90
N LEU A 134 -30.23 0.14 48.09
CA LEU A 134 -29.70 1.38 48.66
C LEU A 134 -28.19 1.31 48.98
N ILE A 135 -27.71 0.15 49.42
CA ILE A 135 -26.28 -0.06 49.73
C ILE A 135 -25.47 -0.09 48.43
N PHE A 136 -26.01 -0.73 47.39
CA PHE A 136 -25.32 -0.87 46.11
C PHE A 136 -25.46 0.34 45.19
N ASP A 137 -26.42 1.24 45.42
CA ASP A 137 -26.62 2.44 44.59
C ASP A 137 -25.44 3.41 44.62
N GLU A 138 -24.76 3.49 45.77
CA GLU A 138 -23.53 4.26 45.90
C GLU A 138 -22.34 3.62 45.18
N GLY A 139 -22.45 2.32 44.83
CA GLY A 139 -21.44 1.53 44.13
C GLY A 139 -20.16 1.32 44.95
N LEU A 140 -20.19 1.51 46.27
CA LEU A 140 -19.01 1.34 47.12
C LEU A 140 -18.56 -0.12 47.21
N PHE A 141 -19.50 -1.05 47.04
CA PHE A 141 -19.30 -2.48 47.18
C PHE A 141 -19.29 -3.17 45.82
N ALA A 142 -18.35 -4.09 45.62
CA ALA A 142 -18.26 -4.95 44.45
C ALA A 142 -19.23 -6.15 44.54
N GLY A 143 -19.68 -6.49 45.74
CA GLY A 143 -20.56 -7.63 45.92
C GLY A 143 -21.12 -7.75 47.32
N PHE A 144 -21.84 -8.85 47.50
CA PHE A 144 -22.45 -9.27 48.74
C PHE A 144 -21.87 -10.61 49.17
N GLY A 145 -21.67 -10.85 50.47
CA GLY A 145 -21.28 -12.19 50.87
C GLY A 145 -21.33 -12.52 52.35
N GLU A 146 -20.71 -13.66 52.69
CA GLU A 146 -20.78 -14.33 54.00
C GLU A 146 -22.18 -14.84 54.38
N ALA A 147 -23.01 -15.07 53.37
CA ALA A 147 -24.35 -15.58 53.55
C ALA A 147 -24.34 -17.14 53.55
N PRO A 148 -24.80 -17.80 54.62
CA PRO A 148 -24.83 -19.25 54.67
C PRO A 148 -26.00 -19.80 53.83
N PHE A 149 -25.75 -20.71 52.88
CA PHE A 149 -26.81 -21.26 52.00
C PHE A 149 -27.29 -22.64 52.43
N ALA A 150 -28.61 -22.86 52.49
CA ALA A 150 -29.21 -24.15 52.86
C ALA A 150 -30.22 -24.68 51.83
N HIS A 151 -30.54 -25.98 51.89
CA HIS A 151 -31.49 -26.65 50.99
C HIS A 151 -32.85 -26.86 51.65
N TYR A 152 -33.90 -26.93 50.82
CA TYR A 152 -35.30 -27.06 51.22
C TYR A 152 -35.83 -28.46 50.88
N PRO A 153 -36.71 -29.11 51.69
CA PRO A 153 -37.44 -28.60 52.85
C PRO A 153 -36.69 -28.75 54.19
N LEU A 154 -37.05 -27.87 55.12
CA LEU A 154 -36.55 -27.79 56.49
C LEU A 154 -36.41 -29.16 57.16
N GLY A 155 -35.24 -29.41 57.76
CA GLY A 155 -35.13 -30.41 58.81
C GLY A 155 -35.95 -29.99 60.03
N PRO A 156 -36.29 -30.92 60.94
CA PRO A 156 -37.07 -30.61 62.14
C PRO A 156 -36.41 -29.61 63.12
N ASP A 157 -35.14 -29.25 62.89
CA ASP A 157 -34.37 -28.29 63.68
C ASP A 157 -34.26 -26.89 63.02
N ASP A 158 -34.77 -26.71 61.80
CA ASP A 158 -34.70 -25.43 61.09
C ASP A 158 -35.91 -24.54 61.42
N ASP A 159 -35.75 -23.65 62.41
CA ASP A 159 -36.75 -22.64 62.79
C ASP A 159 -36.60 -21.37 61.95
N HIS A 160 -37.56 -21.13 61.04
CA HIS A 160 -37.69 -19.90 60.23
C HIS A 160 -37.59 -18.58 61.03
N SER A 161 -37.74 -18.59 62.36
CA SER A 161 -37.65 -17.40 63.21
C SER A 161 -36.23 -17.02 63.65
N THR A 162 -35.21 -17.85 63.37
CA THR A 162 -33.82 -17.66 63.83
C THR A 162 -32.73 -17.95 62.79
N THR A 163 -33.08 -18.43 61.59
CA THR A 163 -32.10 -18.93 60.62
C THR A 163 -31.48 -17.83 59.77
N THR A 164 -30.15 -17.74 59.84
CA THR A 164 -29.27 -16.83 59.08
C THR A 164 -29.04 -17.24 57.65
N GLN A 165 -29.79 -18.22 57.16
CA GLN A 165 -29.48 -18.96 55.95
C GLN A 165 -30.32 -18.49 54.76
N LEU A 166 -29.66 -18.33 53.61
CA LEU A 166 -30.31 -18.08 52.33
C LEU A 166 -30.81 -19.39 51.75
N TYR A 167 -32.09 -19.42 51.39
CA TYR A 167 -32.73 -20.55 50.70
C TYR A 167 -32.97 -20.16 49.24
N PRO A 168 -32.20 -20.70 48.28
CA PRO A 168 -32.23 -20.18 46.91
C PRO A 168 -33.54 -20.32 46.15
N ASN A 169 -34.35 -21.30 46.52
CA ASN A 169 -35.69 -21.50 45.97
C ASN A 169 -36.77 -20.67 46.70
N ASP A 170 -36.42 -19.92 47.74
CA ASP A 170 -37.34 -19.02 48.43
C ASP A 170 -37.55 -17.75 47.58
N PRO A 171 -38.79 -17.43 47.19
CA PRO A 171 -39.12 -16.20 46.46
C PRO A 171 -38.68 -14.91 47.17
N PHE A 172 -38.40 -14.95 48.48
CA PHE A 172 -37.89 -13.81 49.24
C PHE A 172 -36.46 -13.44 48.83
N PHE A 173 -35.57 -14.42 48.58
CA PHE A 173 -34.16 -14.17 48.27
C PHE A 173 -33.87 -14.05 46.77
N GLN A 174 -34.73 -14.62 45.92
CA GLN A 174 -34.61 -14.55 44.47
C GLN A 174 -34.40 -13.13 43.89
N PRO A 175 -35.13 -12.08 44.36
CA PRO A 175 -34.88 -10.71 43.93
C PRO A 175 -33.49 -10.17 44.23
N ILE A 176 -32.77 -10.74 45.20
CA ILE A 176 -31.39 -10.35 45.50
C ILE A 176 -30.45 -10.82 44.39
N TYR A 177 -30.61 -12.06 43.92
CA TYR A 177 -29.76 -12.59 42.84
C TYR A 177 -29.95 -11.77 41.56
N THR A 178 -31.21 -11.46 41.22
CA THR A 178 -31.52 -10.57 40.08
C THR A 178 -30.90 -9.18 40.25
N LEU A 179 -30.99 -8.58 41.46
CA LEU A 179 -30.34 -7.31 41.75
C LEU A 179 -28.82 -7.37 41.52
N LEU A 180 -28.17 -8.44 41.97
CA LEU A 180 -26.73 -8.61 41.81
C LEU A 180 -26.37 -8.81 40.32
N GLY A 181 -27.11 -9.65 39.60
CA GLY A 181 -26.91 -9.93 38.18
C GLY A 181 -27.09 -8.66 37.33
N ASP A 182 -28.20 -7.95 37.52
CA ASP A 182 -28.52 -6.70 36.80
C ASP A 182 -27.44 -5.61 37.01
N ARG A 183 -26.76 -5.61 38.17
CA ARG A 183 -25.74 -4.63 38.53
C ARG A 183 -24.30 -5.11 38.31
N GLY A 184 -24.11 -6.35 37.83
CA GLY A 184 -22.78 -6.96 37.64
C GLY A 184 -22.01 -7.11 38.96
N LEU A 185 -22.72 -7.35 40.06
CA LEU A 185 -22.17 -7.55 41.40
C LEU A 185 -21.88 -9.03 41.68
N PHE A 186 -20.92 -9.27 42.54
CA PHE A 186 -20.51 -10.62 42.94
C PHE A 186 -21.31 -11.12 44.14
N MET A 187 -21.52 -12.44 44.19
CA MET A 187 -22.02 -13.14 45.37
C MET A 187 -20.91 -14.02 45.93
N MET A 188 -20.43 -13.74 47.14
CA MET A 188 -19.60 -14.68 47.88
C MET A 188 -20.47 -15.49 48.85
N ALA A 189 -20.56 -16.79 48.62
CA ALA A 189 -21.39 -17.71 49.36
C ALA A 189 -20.55 -18.57 50.30
N HIS A 190 -21.09 -18.81 51.49
CA HIS A 190 -20.54 -19.74 52.46
C HIS A 190 -21.47 -20.98 52.56
N PRO A 191 -21.42 -21.92 51.59
CA PRO A 191 -22.48 -22.91 51.40
C PRO A 191 -22.54 -23.95 52.52
N LYS A 192 -23.73 -24.16 53.09
CA LYS A 192 -24.04 -25.28 54.00
C LYS A 192 -24.72 -26.45 53.26
N SER A 193 -25.20 -26.26 52.04
CA SER A 193 -25.75 -27.31 51.18
C SER A 193 -25.31 -27.19 49.71
N ARG A 194 -24.96 -28.34 49.11
CA ARG A 194 -24.61 -28.49 47.69
C ARG A 194 -25.78 -28.17 46.76
N GLN A 195 -26.91 -28.84 46.98
CA GLN A 195 -28.08 -28.68 46.13
C GLN A 195 -28.65 -27.26 46.24
N GLY A 196 -28.64 -26.69 47.45
CA GLY A 196 -29.00 -25.29 47.64
C GLY A 196 -28.13 -24.37 46.77
N LEU A 197 -26.81 -24.48 46.85
CA LEU A 197 -25.89 -23.69 46.02
C LEU A 197 -26.12 -23.89 44.52
N ALA A 198 -26.25 -25.13 44.05
CA ALA A 198 -26.50 -25.43 42.64
C ALA A 198 -27.81 -24.82 42.13
N ASP A 199 -28.87 -24.86 42.96
CA ASP A 199 -30.16 -24.22 42.67
C ASP A 199 -30.00 -22.70 42.54
N ALA A 200 -29.21 -22.07 43.43
CA ALA A 200 -28.96 -20.63 43.42
C ALA A 200 -28.24 -20.17 42.15
N ILE A 201 -27.15 -20.85 41.79
CA ILE A 201 -26.34 -20.52 40.62
C ILE A 201 -27.18 -20.70 39.35
N SER A 202 -28.06 -21.71 39.33
CA SER A 202 -28.93 -21.98 38.18
C SER A 202 -30.09 -20.99 38.05
N TYR A 203 -30.47 -20.32 39.15
CA TYR A 203 -31.55 -19.32 39.13
C TYR A 203 -31.15 -18.07 38.33
N ASP A 204 -29.94 -17.56 38.55
CA ASP A 204 -29.42 -16.40 37.85
C ASP A 204 -27.98 -16.64 37.34
N PRO A 205 -27.80 -16.93 36.04
CA PRO A 205 -26.49 -17.19 35.46
C PRO A 205 -25.64 -15.93 35.28
N ASP A 206 -26.23 -14.73 35.39
CA ASP A 206 -25.52 -13.46 35.21
C ASP A 206 -24.79 -13.04 36.50
N VAL A 207 -25.17 -13.60 37.65
CA VAL A 207 -24.42 -13.44 38.90
C VAL A 207 -23.12 -14.25 38.83
N THR A 208 -21.99 -13.61 39.15
CA THR A 208 -20.75 -14.35 39.39
C THR A 208 -20.68 -14.78 40.85
N TRP A 209 -20.55 -16.08 41.06
CA TRP A 209 -20.54 -16.73 42.37
C TRP A 209 -19.13 -17.07 42.79
N ILE A 210 -18.81 -16.82 44.06
CA ILE A 210 -17.55 -17.21 44.68
C ILE A 210 -17.91 -18.01 45.92
N ILE A 211 -17.30 -19.16 46.13
CA ILE A 211 -17.44 -19.92 47.38
C ILE A 211 -16.11 -19.99 48.09
N HIS A 212 -16.12 -20.03 49.42
CA HIS A 212 -14.91 -20.01 50.22
C HIS A 212 -15.02 -20.93 51.47
N GLY A 213 -13.89 -21.17 52.14
CA GLY A 213 -13.74 -21.96 53.37
C GLY A 213 -13.55 -23.50 53.22
N PRO A 214 -12.74 -24.19 54.06
CA PRO A 214 -12.54 -25.65 54.16
C PRO A 214 -13.77 -26.47 54.56
N GLN A 215 -14.97 -25.89 54.61
CA GLN A 215 -16.17 -26.66 54.93
C GLN A 215 -16.47 -27.73 53.88
N VAL A 216 -15.90 -27.62 52.67
CA VAL A 216 -15.89 -28.70 51.68
C VAL A 216 -15.14 -29.95 52.18
N HIS A 217 -14.27 -29.83 53.19
CA HIS A 217 -13.35 -30.88 53.63
C HIS A 217 -13.56 -31.40 55.07
N SER A 218 -13.96 -30.60 56.06
CA SER A 218 -14.05 -31.07 57.47
C SER A 218 -15.45 -31.01 58.11
N SER A 219 -16.32 -30.09 57.66
CA SER A 219 -17.73 -30.00 58.12
C SER A 219 -18.76 -30.37 57.06
N TRP A 220 -18.32 -30.68 55.84
CA TRP A 220 -18.96 -31.67 54.95
C TRP A 220 -18.68 -33.09 55.43
N SER A 221 -18.86 -33.34 56.72
CA SER A 221 -19.36 -34.62 57.20
C SER A 221 -20.85 -34.70 56.84
N ILE A 222 -21.17 -34.69 55.55
CA ILE A 222 -22.33 -35.43 55.08
C ILE A 222 -21.78 -36.85 54.98
N THR A 223 -21.99 -37.67 56.02
CA THR A 223 -22.55 -38.97 55.68
C THR A 223 -23.72 -38.64 54.77
N ASP A 224 -23.75 -39.14 53.53
CA ASP A 224 -24.90 -39.10 52.63
C ASP A 224 -26.20 -39.17 53.45
N THR A 225 -26.73 -38.01 53.83
CA THR A 225 -27.90 -37.87 54.68
C THR A 225 -29.10 -37.50 53.82
N ASP A 226 -28.82 -37.11 52.57
CA ASP A 226 -29.76 -36.63 51.57
C ASP A 226 -30.14 -37.76 50.60
N GLY A 227 -29.33 -38.82 50.50
CA GLY A 227 -29.57 -40.01 49.69
C GLY A 227 -29.46 -39.78 48.18
N ASP A 228 -28.75 -38.73 47.74
CA ASP A 228 -28.78 -38.23 46.35
C ASP A 228 -27.77 -38.91 45.40
N GLY A 229 -26.81 -39.66 45.95
CA GLY A 229 -25.85 -40.47 45.19
C GLY A 229 -24.69 -39.69 44.55
N ILE A 230 -24.41 -38.46 44.97
CA ILE A 230 -23.25 -37.67 44.50
C ILE A 230 -22.03 -37.86 45.43
N PRO A 231 -20.81 -38.12 44.92
CA PRO A 231 -19.63 -38.38 45.76
C PRO A 231 -19.21 -37.21 46.67
N ASP A 232 -18.68 -37.51 47.86
CA ASP A 232 -18.27 -36.53 48.86
C ASP A 232 -16.91 -35.86 48.60
N GLY A 233 -16.77 -34.60 49.01
CA GLY A 233 -15.49 -33.87 49.02
C GLY A 233 -15.12 -33.22 47.69
N MET A 234 -13.85 -33.32 47.28
CA MET A 234 -13.27 -32.62 46.12
C MET A 234 -13.97 -32.93 44.79
N GLU A 235 -14.55 -34.13 44.63
CA GLU A 235 -15.30 -34.51 43.43
C GLU A 235 -16.59 -33.70 43.26
N ALA A 236 -17.29 -33.36 44.35
CA ALA A 236 -18.48 -32.52 44.30
C ALA A 236 -18.15 -31.08 43.91
N LEU A 237 -17.05 -30.53 44.43
CA LEU A 237 -16.54 -29.22 44.01
C LEU A 237 -16.19 -29.23 42.51
N GLU A 238 -15.48 -30.25 42.05
CA GLU A 238 -15.11 -30.40 40.65
C GLU A 238 -16.36 -30.47 39.75
N ASN A 239 -17.40 -31.21 40.16
CA ASN A 239 -18.67 -31.28 39.45
C ASN A 239 -19.38 -29.91 39.37
N LEU A 240 -19.38 -29.12 40.44
CA LEU A 240 -19.95 -27.77 40.43
C LEU A 240 -19.18 -26.84 39.48
N LEU A 241 -17.85 -26.84 39.55
CA LEU A 241 -17.00 -26.02 38.67
C LEU A 241 -17.19 -26.39 37.19
N ASN A 242 -17.35 -27.67 36.88
CA ASN A 242 -17.60 -28.15 35.53
C ASN A 242 -18.97 -27.74 34.97
N ASN A 243 -19.99 -27.67 35.83
CA ASN A 243 -21.37 -27.42 35.39
C ASN A 243 -21.75 -25.93 35.37
N HIS A 244 -21.00 -25.07 36.07
CA HIS A 244 -21.32 -23.65 36.20
C HIS A 244 -20.10 -22.80 35.84
N SER A 245 -20.11 -22.11 34.71
CA SER A 245 -18.98 -21.27 34.26
C SER A 245 -18.80 -19.97 35.05
N ASN A 246 -19.83 -19.54 35.77
CA ASN A 246 -19.87 -18.33 36.58
C ASN A 246 -19.50 -18.56 38.07
N LEU A 247 -19.02 -19.76 38.44
CA LEU A 247 -18.64 -20.11 39.81
C LEU A 247 -17.12 -19.98 40.03
N TYR A 248 -16.67 -19.57 41.20
CA TYR A 248 -15.25 -19.47 41.56
C TYR A 248 -15.05 -20.01 42.97
N TYR A 249 -13.83 -20.43 43.29
CA TYR A 249 -13.48 -20.94 44.61
C TYR A 249 -12.33 -20.14 45.21
N THR A 250 -12.56 -19.48 46.33
CA THR A 250 -11.51 -18.89 47.16
C THR A 250 -11.00 -19.95 48.14
N LEU A 251 -9.71 -20.29 48.04
CA LEU A 251 -9.05 -21.16 49.00
C LEU A 251 -8.47 -20.32 50.14
N ASP A 252 -9.17 -20.37 51.27
CA ASP A 252 -8.80 -19.69 52.50
C ASP A 252 -7.70 -20.44 53.26
N ILE A 253 -6.48 -19.93 53.20
CA ILE A 253 -5.29 -20.61 53.74
C ILE A 253 -5.34 -20.69 55.27
N ALA A 254 -5.72 -19.62 55.98
CA ALA A 254 -5.73 -19.66 57.44
C ALA A 254 -6.79 -20.64 57.96
N GLU A 255 -7.95 -20.67 57.32
CA GLU A 255 -9.01 -21.61 57.66
C GLU A 255 -8.58 -23.07 57.38
N SER A 256 -7.88 -23.31 56.27
CA SER A 256 -7.34 -24.64 55.93
C SER A 256 -6.28 -25.11 56.93
N LEU A 257 -5.35 -24.23 57.32
CA LEU A 257 -4.30 -24.56 58.30
C LEU A 257 -4.87 -24.93 59.67
N ARG A 258 -5.96 -24.26 60.11
CA ARG A 258 -6.68 -24.60 61.35
C ARG A 258 -7.10 -26.07 61.38
N ASP A 259 -7.67 -26.55 60.28
CA ASP A 259 -8.21 -27.90 60.19
C ASP A 259 -7.09 -28.95 60.18
N PHE A 260 -5.97 -28.68 59.49
CA PHE A 260 -4.82 -29.60 59.44
C PHE A 260 -4.05 -29.69 60.76
N LEU A 261 -3.96 -28.59 61.51
CA LEU A 261 -3.24 -28.56 62.79
C LEU A 261 -4.09 -29.09 63.98
N ASP A 262 -5.34 -29.55 63.76
CA ASP A 262 -6.31 -29.91 64.83
C ASP A 262 -6.39 -28.80 65.91
N LEU A 263 -6.27 -27.53 65.48
CA LEU A 263 -6.17 -26.35 66.36
C LEU A 263 -7.45 -26.07 67.15
N THR A 264 -8.52 -26.83 66.91
CA THR A 264 -9.71 -26.82 67.76
C THR A 264 -9.39 -27.13 69.23
N LYS A 265 -8.28 -27.81 69.52
CA LYS A 265 -7.80 -28.11 70.88
C LYS A 265 -6.79 -27.11 71.44
N VAL A 266 -6.33 -26.15 70.63
CA VAL A 266 -5.32 -25.12 70.98
C VAL A 266 -5.95 -23.72 70.99
N MET A 267 -7.28 -23.64 71.03
CA MET A 267 -8.04 -22.39 71.18
C MET A 267 -7.99 -21.85 72.62
N ASP A 268 -6.78 -21.71 73.17
CA ASP A 268 -6.56 -20.84 74.32
C ASP A 268 -6.31 -19.41 73.79
N PRO A 269 -7.21 -18.45 74.02
CA PRO A 269 -7.00 -17.04 73.73
C PRO A 269 -5.87 -16.42 74.59
N THR A 270 -5.03 -17.22 75.23
CA THR A 270 -3.81 -16.80 75.92
C THR A 270 -2.53 -17.30 75.25
N THR A 271 -2.56 -18.43 74.50
CA THR A 271 -1.37 -19.05 73.89
C THR A 271 -1.48 -19.27 72.37
N GLY A 272 -2.66 -19.17 71.77
CA GLY A 272 -2.90 -19.57 70.37
C GLY A 272 -1.97 -18.92 69.33
N LYS A 273 -1.59 -17.65 69.49
CA LYS A 273 -0.57 -17.00 68.62
C LYS A 273 0.78 -17.70 68.71
N ALA A 274 1.26 -17.95 69.92
CA ALA A 274 2.58 -18.56 70.13
C ALA A 274 2.60 -19.99 69.58
N ASP A 275 1.53 -20.75 69.81
CA ASP A 275 1.42 -22.13 69.31
C ASP A 275 1.39 -22.17 67.77
N PHE A 276 0.68 -21.24 67.12
CA PHE A 276 0.71 -21.12 65.66
C PHE A 276 2.10 -20.74 65.14
N LEU A 277 2.73 -19.73 65.72
CA LEU A 277 4.06 -19.28 65.29
C LEU A 277 5.11 -20.36 65.52
N ASP A 278 5.05 -21.10 66.63
CA ASP A 278 5.94 -22.23 66.89
C ASP A 278 5.76 -23.33 65.83
N ALA A 279 4.51 -23.66 65.48
CA ALA A 279 4.22 -24.63 64.40
C ALA A 279 4.73 -24.16 63.03
N MET A 280 4.58 -22.88 62.70
CA MET A 280 5.04 -22.31 61.43
C MET A 280 6.56 -22.09 61.35
N ASN A 281 7.25 -22.02 62.49
CA ASN A 281 8.70 -21.89 62.57
C ASN A 281 9.41 -23.26 62.72
N ASP A 282 8.68 -24.33 63.00
CA ASP A 282 9.19 -25.69 63.05
C ASP A 282 9.20 -26.31 61.64
N ASP A 283 10.37 -26.43 61.03
CA ASP A 283 10.52 -26.95 59.65
C ASP A 283 9.77 -28.28 59.41
N PRO A 284 9.83 -29.30 60.29
CA PRO A 284 9.07 -30.53 60.11
C PRO A 284 7.56 -30.30 60.05
N THR A 285 7.01 -29.55 61.02
CA THR A 285 5.57 -29.27 61.08
C THR A 285 5.12 -28.44 59.88
N PHE A 286 5.89 -27.42 59.49
CA PHE A 286 5.63 -26.61 58.30
C PHE A 286 5.57 -27.47 57.02
N ASN A 287 6.57 -28.32 56.81
CA ASN A 287 6.63 -29.16 55.60
C ASN A 287 5.53 -30.24 55.59
N ASP A 288 5.19 -30.84 56.73
CA ASP A 288 4.09 -31.79 56.83
C ASP A 288 2.73 -31.16 56.49
N LEU A 289 2.53 -29.88 56.83
CA LEU A 289 1.34 -29.12 56.45
C LEU A 289 1.34 -28.75 54.96
N LEU A 290 2.49 -28.35 54.43
CA LEU A 290 2.66 -28.05 53.01
C LEU A 290 2.32 -29.28 52.16
N ASP A 291 2.86 -30.46 52.50
CA ASP A 291 2.58 -31.72 51.81
C ASP A 291 1.08 -32.09 51.84
N GLN A 292 0.41 -31.82 52.97
CA GLN A 292 -1.04 -32.03 53.09
C GLN A 292 -1.84 -31.06 52.20
N MET A 293 -1.48 -29.78 52.16
CA MET A 293 -2.14 -28.81 51.28
C MET A 293 -1.92 -29.13 49.80
N VAL A 294 -0.68 -29.47 49.42
CA VAL A 294 -0.32 -29.88 48.05
C VAL A 294 -1.12 -31.11 47.65
N SER A 295 -1.11 -32.17 48.46
CA SER A 295 -1.83 -33.41 48.13
C SER A 295 -3.35 -33.25 48.07
N THR A 296 -3.91 -32.24 48.73
CA THR A 296 -5.36 -31.97 48.72
C THR A 296 -5.79 -31.10 47.53
N TRP A 297 -5.06 -30.01 47.25
CA TRP A 297 -5.56 -28.94 46.40
C TRP A 297 -4.90 -28.83 45.03
N LYS A 298 -3.64 -29.24 44.89
CA LYS A 298 -2.84 -28.99 43.68
C LYS A 298 -3.54 -29.51 42.42
N ASP A 299 -3.96 -30.77 42.43
CA ASP A 299 -4.52 -31.43 41.26
C ASP A 299 -5.85 -30.82 40.80
N VAL A 300 -6.68 -30.25 41.70
CA VAL A 300 -7.92 -29.58 41.30
C VAL A 300 -7.66 -28.17 40.77
N ILE A 301 -6.71 -27.45 41.37
CA ILE A 301 -6.33 -26.10 40.95
C ILE A 301 -5.73 -26.16 39.55
N GLU A 302 -4.83 -27.10 39.28
CA GLU A 302 -4.20 -27.26 37.96
C GLU A 302 -5.18 -27.75 36.88
N ARG A 303 -6.27 -28.44 37.26
CA ARG A 303 -7.34 -28.82 36.32
C ARG A 303 -8.33 -27.69 36.04
N HIS A 304 -8.50 -26.75 36.96
CA HIS A 304 -9.38 -25.58 36.85
C HIS A 304 -8.63 -24.26 37.12
N PRO A 305 -7.55 -23.97 36.39
CA PRO A 305 -6.62 -22.90 36.74
C PRO A 305 -7.23 -21.50 36.69
N ASP A 306 -8.34 -21.32 35.96
CA ASP A 306 -9.06 -20.06 35.80
C ASP A 306 -10.20 -19.86 36.82
N ARG A 307 -10.38 -20.79 37.77
CA ARG A 307 -11.55 -20.85 38.67
C ARG A 307 -11.22 -20.74 40.16
N PHE A 308 -9.93 -20.82 40.52
CA PHE A 308 -9.47 -20.70 41.90
C PHE A 308 -8.88 -19.32 42.18
N LEU A 309 -9.12 -18.83 43.40
CA LEU A 309 -8.66 -17.56 43.93
C LEU A 309 -7.94 -17.81 45.26
N TRP A 310 -6.85 -17.09 45.51
CA TRP A 310 -6.15 -17.14 46.79
C TRP A 310 -6.83 -16.22 47.82
N GLY A 311 -7.02 -16.71 49.05
CA GLY A 311 -7.54 -15.92 50.15
C GLY A 311 -6.97 -16.39 51.49
N THR A 312 -7.16 -15.59 52.54
CA THR A 312 -6.68 -15.94 53.89
C THR A 312 -7.79 -16.21 54.89
N ASP A 313 -9.00 -15.63 54.72
CA ASP A 313 -10.09 -15.66 55.70
C ASP A 313 -9.66 -15.14 57.08
N MET A 314 -9.21 -13.90 57.09
CA MET A 314 -8.87 -13.21 58.35
C MET A 314 -10.15 -12.77 59.06
N ALA A 315 -10.82 -13.74 59.71
CA ALA A 315 -12.08 -13.55 60.44
C ALA A 315 -12.11 -14.25 61.82
N LEU A 316 -11.21 -15.21 62.05
CA LEU A 316 -11.42 -16.18 63.12
C LEU A 316 -11.07 -15.61 64.51
N PRO A 317 -12.02 -15.64 65.46
CA PRO A 317 -11.93 -14.91 66.73
C PRO A 317 -11.01 -15.53 67.79
N THR A 318 -10.36 -16.66 67.49
CA THR A 318 -9.49 -17.38 68.45
C THR A 318 -8.01 -17.22 68.14
N TRP A 319 -7.68 -16.56 67.03
CA TRP A 319 -6.32 -16.26 66.62
C TRP A 319 -6.06 -14.82 66.98
N HIS A 320 -5.10 -14.56 67.87
CA HIS A 320 -4.65 -13.18 68.10
C HIS A 320 -3.94 -12.70 66.84
N TRP A 321 -4.69 -12.05 65.95
CA TRP A 321 -4.17 -11.55 64.69
C TRP A 321 -3.13 -10.47 64.95
N ASP A 322 -1.94 -10.70 64.41
CA ASP A 322 -0.76 -9.87 64.55
C ASP A 322 -0.07 -9.80 63.19
N PRO A 323 0.63 -8.71 62.86
CA PRO A 323 1.36 -8.60 61.61
C PRO A 323 2.28 -9.81 61.33
N GLU A 324 2.86 -10.42 62.36
CA GLU A 324 3.71 -11.62 62.23
C GLU A 324 2.93 -12.87 61.81
N VAL A 325 1.67 -13.02 62.25
CA VAL A 325 0.80 -14.15 61.86
C VAL A 325 0.45 -14.04 60.37
N ILE A 326 0.14 -12.84 59.88
CA ILE A 326 -0.15 -12.59 58.47
C ILE A 326 1.10 -12.86 57.62
N ASP A 327 2.25 -12.35 58.05
CA ASP A 327 3.52 -12.57 57.37
C ASP A 327 3.80 -14.08 57.25
N LYS A 328 3.48 -14.89 58.28
CA LYS A 328 3.62 -16.34 58.24
C LYS A 328 2.61 -17.05 57.36
N ILE A 329 1.35 -16.61 57.33
CA ILE A 329 0.36 -17.16 56.39
C ILE A 329 0.74 -16.84 54.95
N ALA A 330 1.25 -15.63 54.69
CA ALA A 330 1.75 -15.24 53.36
C ALA A 330 2.99 -16.06 52.98
N GLU A 331 3.93 -16.29 53.91
CA GLU A 331 5.08 -17.17 53.72
C GLU A 331 4.66 -18.59 53.35
N PHE A 332 3.73 -19.18 54.13
CA PHE A 332 3.18 -20.50 53.87
C PHE A 332 2.46 -20.55 52.51
N SER A 333 1.62 -19.55 52.23
CA SER A 333 0.91 -19.42 50.95
C SER A 333 1.87 -19.42 49.77
N ARG A 334 2.98 -18.68 49.86
CA ARG A 334 4.00 -18.63 48.81
C ARG A 334 4.72 -19.96 48.62
N ALA A 335 4.96 -20.70 49.70
CA ALA A 335 5.48 -22.06 49.60
C ALA A 335 4.51 -22.97 48.85
N PHE A 336 3.23 -22.98 49.24
CA PHE A 336 2.19 -23.76 48.57
C PHE A 336 2.00 -23.37 47.10
N ILE A 337 1.91 -22.08 46.79
CA ILE A 337 1.75 -21.59 45.41
C ILE A 337 2.98 -21.97 44.57
N GLY A 338 4.17 -21.97 45.15
CA GLY A 338 5.42 -22.39 44.49
C GLY A 338 5.44 -23.87 44.07
N GLU A 339 4.54 -24.70 44.60
CA GLU A 339 4.38 -26.10 44.23
C GLU A 339 3.48 -26.30 42.99
N LEU A 340 2.73 -25.28 42.56
CA LEU A 340 1.88 -25.32 41.36
C LEU A 340 2.69 -25.10 40.07
N ASP A 341 2.15 -25.49 38.92
CA ASP A 341 2.69 -25.04 37.62
C ASP A 341 2.85 -23.50 37.61
N PRO A 342 3.99 -22.95 37.13
CA PRO A 342 4.26 -21.50 37.21
C PRO A 342 3.19 -20.61 36.56
N THR A 343 2.50 -21.09 35.53
CA THR A 343 1.41 -20.33 34.89
C THR A 343 0.18 -20.34 35.77
N VAL A 344 -0.16 -21.51 36.34
CA VAL A 344 -1.29 -21.70 37.25
C VAL A 344 -1.07 -20.94 38.56
N ALA A 345 0.16 -20.94 39.08
CA ALA A 345 0.56 -20.19 40.27
C ALA A 345 0.21 -18.70 40.14
N GLU A 346 0.57 -18.07 39.03
CA GLU A 346 0.28 -16.66 38.76
C GLU A 346 -1.23 -16.40 38.59
N MET A 347 -1.95 -17.33 37.95
CA MET A 347 -3.41 -17.24 37.79
C MET A 347 -4.15 -17.28 39.13
N TYR A 348 -3.82 -18.28 39.95
CA TYR A 348 -4.40 -18.50 41.28
C TYR A 348 -4.05 -17.38 42.27
N ALA A 349 -2.79 -16.95 42.28
CA ALA A 349 -2.27 -15.94 43.20
C ALA A 349 -2.81 -14.53 42.92
N TYR A 350 -3.06 -14.18 41.65
CA TYR A 350 -3.32 -12.80 41.26
C TYR A 350 -4.25 -12.64 40.04
N GLN A 351 -3.95 -13.24 38.88
CA GLN A 351 -4.60 -12.84 37.62
C GLN A 351 -6.10 -13.16 37.57
N ASN A 352 -6.56 -14.24 38.22
CA ASN A 352 -7.98 -14.55 38.27
C ASN A 352 -8.76 -13.49 39.04
N ALA A 353 -8.23 -13.05 40.19
CA ALA A 353 -8.83 -11.99 40.99
C ALA A 353 -8.80 -10.65 40.24
N GLU A 354 -7.66 -10.28 39.63
CA GLU A 354 -7.56 -9.06 38.81
C GLU A 354 -8.53 -9.09 37.62
N ARG A 355 -8.70 -10.24 36.96
CA ARG A 355 -9.65 -10.39 35.85
C ARG A 355 -11.10 -10.17 36.29
N LEU A 356 -11.45 -10.62 37.50
CA LEU A 356 -12.80 -10.47 38.05
C LEU A 356 -13.05 -9.06 38.59
N PHE A 357 -12.14 -8.58 39.45
CA PHE A 357 -12.35 -7.40 40.26
C PHE A 357 -11.53 -6.17 39.80
N GLY A 358 -10.73 -6.29 38.76
CA GLY A 358 -9.75 -5.25 38.41
C GLY A 358 -8.69 -5.08 39.50
N THR A 359 -8.00 -3.94 39.47
CA THR A 359 -7.08 -3.55 40.55
C THR A 359 -7.83 -2.74 41.62
N CYS A 360 -7.33 -2.72 42.85
CA CYS A 360 -7.90 -1.87 43.91
C CYS A 360 -7.90 -0.37 43.56
N SER A 361 -6.98 0.05 42.68
CA SER A 361 -6.92 1.42 42.14
C SER A 361 -7.93 1.70 41.01
N ASN A 362 -8.60 0.67 40.47
CA ASN A 362 -9.54 0.75 39.36
C ASN A 362 -10.96 0.32 39.75
N GLN A 363 -11.51 0.98 40.77
CA GLN A 363 -12.83 0.65 41.32
C GLN A 363 -14.00 1.01 40.38
N GLY A 364 -13.73 1.78 39.32
CA GLY A 364 -14.71 2.14 38.31
C GLY A 364 -14.66 1.27 37.05
N GLY A 365 -13.75 0.31 36.96
CA GLY A 365 -13.54 -0.50 35.76
C GLY A 365 -12.78 0.25 34.65
N GLU A 366 -12.28 -0.52 33.69
CA GLU A 366 -11.53 -0.01 32.55
C GLU A 366 -12.49 0.36 31.40
N ILE A 367 -12.37 1.57 30.86
CA ILE A 367 -13.22 2.08 29.77
C ILE A 367 -12.38 2.28 28.51
N GLN A 368 -12.83 1.71 27.38
CA GLN A 368 -12.13 1.80 26.11
C GLN A 368 -13.07 1.72 24.91
N PHE A 369 -12.62 2.11 23.73
CA PHE A 369 -13.34 1.84 22.50
C PHE A 369 -13.44 0.34 22.24
N SER A 370 -14.58 -0.10 21.70
CA SER A 370 -14.80 -1.50 21.30
C SER A 370 -13.87 -2.00 20.19
N SER A 371 -13.30 -1.07 19.43
CA SER A 371 -12.37 -1.30 18.33
C SER A 371 -11.44 -0.08 18.19
N ALA A 372 -10.20 -0.31 17.78
CA ALA A 372 -9.25 0.76 17.44
C ALA A 372 -9.59 1.45 16.12
N SER A 373 -10.43 0.84 15.28
CA SER A 373 -10.83 1.38 13.98
C SER A 373 -12.31 1.15 13.68
N TYR A 374 -12.96 2.17 13.12
CA TYR A 374 -14.33 2.16 12.64
C TYR A 374 -14.37 2.58 11.17
N GLY A 375 -15.42 2.18 10.46
CA GLY A 375 -15.64 2.55 9.06
C GLY A 375 -17.09 2.92 8.82
N VAL A 376 -17.31 3.93 7.99
CA VAL A 376 -18.65 4.40 7.59
C VAL A 376 -18.61 4.84 6.14
N ASP A 377 -19.64 4.52 5.37
CA ASP A 377 -19.84 5.13 4.05
C ASP A 377 -20.36 6.55 4.24
N GLU A 378 -19.83 7.51 3.49
CA GLU A 378 -20.20 8.93 3.56
C GLU A 378 -21.73 9.16 3.49
N GLY A 379 -22.42 8.43 2.61
CA GLY A 379 -23.87 8.51 2.42
C GLY A 379 -24.75 7.91 3.51
N VAL A 380 -24.18 7.32 4.58
CA VAL A 380 -24.96 6.77 5.71
C VAL A 380 -25.45 7.88 6.65
N GLY A 381 -24.76 9.02 6.67
CA GLY A 381 -25.13 10.20 7.45
C GLY A 381 -24.72 10.18 8.92
N SER A 382 -24.35 9.03 9.50
CA SER A 382 -23.76 8.95 10.83
C SER A 382 -23.01 7.64 11.08
N ALA A 383 -21.87 7.72 11.75
CA ALA A 383 -21.18 6.55 12.32
C ALA A 383 -21.61 6.32 13.78
N THR A 384 -21.76 5.07 14.19
CA THR A 384 -21.97 4.70 15.61
C THR A 384 -20.66 4.21 16.20
N ILE A 385 -20.22 4.86 17.27
CA ILE A 385 -18.99 4.51 17.99
C ILE A 385 -19.36 3.89 19.32
N THR A 386 -18.88 2.67 19.56
CA THR A 386 -19.18 1.93 20.79
C THR A 386 -17.99 1.95 21.74
N VAL A 387 -18.27 2.27 22.99
CA VAL A 387 -17.35 2.27 24.12
C VAL A 387 -17.76 1.13 25.05
N GLN A 388 -16.79 0.37 25.53
CA GLN A 388 -16.97 -0.75 26.46
C GLN A 388 -16.34 -0.42 27.80
N ARG A 389 -16.93 -1.02 28.85
CA ARG A 389 -16.44 -0.99 30.22
C ARG A 389 -16.25 -2.42 30.70
N THR A 390 -15.08 -2.73 31.26
CA THR A 390 -14.70 -4.07 31.78
C THR A 390 -14.21 -3.98 33.22
N GLY A 391 -14.18 -5.11 33.94
CA GLY A 391 -13.86 -5.15 35.37
C GLY A 391 -15.06 -4.74 36.23
N LEU A 392 -14.83 -3.99 37.32
CA LEU A 392 -15.91 -3.58 38.23
C LEU A 392 -16.90 -2.62 37.57
N THR A 393 -18.18 -3.02 37.56
CA THR A 393 -19.28 -2.26 36.96
C THR A 393 -20.28 -1.74 37.97
N ALA A 394 -20.09 -2.03 39.26
CA ALA A 394 -20.99 -1.64 40.36
C ALA A 394 -21.25 -0.13 40.47
N ARG A 395 -20.25 0.70 40.12
CA ARG A 395 -20.34 2.16 40.22
C ARG A 395 -20.93 2.78 38.99
N THR A 396 -21.75 3.81 39.17
CA THR A 396 -21.98 4.78 38.09
C THR A 396 -20.67 5.52 37.81
N VAL A 397 -20.18 5.45 36.58
CA VAL A 397 -18.98 6.17 36.12
C VAL A 397 -19.29 6.94 34.86
N ALA A 398 -18.47 7.94 34.58
CA ALA A 398 -18.57 8.74 33.37
C ALA A 398 -17.20 8.85 32.69
N VAL A 399 -17.21 8.93 31.36
CA VAL A 399 -16.05 9.22 30.51
C VAL A 399 -16.45 10.26 29.47
N ASP A 400 -15.57 11.21 29.19
CA ASP A 400 -15.75 12.16 28.10
C ASP A 400 -15.28 11.56 26.78
N TYR A 401 -15.93 11.91 25.68
CA TYR A 401 -15.48 11.61 24.33
C TYR A 401 -15.40 12.87 23.49
N ALA A 402 -14.47 12.88 22.53
CA ALA A 402 -14.36 13.94 21.55
C ALA A 402 -13.82 13.42 20.21
N THR A 403 -14.28 14.02 19.12
CA THR A 403 -13.69 13.91 17.79
C THR A 403 -12.66 15.00 17.55
N SER A 404 -11.64 14.70 16.75
CA SER A 404 -10.75 15.70 16.15
C SER A 404 -10.37 15.29 14.73
N SER A 405 -10.02 16.27 13.90
CA SER A 405 -9.68 16.00 12.49
C SER A 405 -8.46 15.10 12.35
N GLY A 406 -8.59 14.09 11.49
CA GLY A 406 -7.46 13.38 10.89
C GLY A 406 -7.16 14.01 9.53
N THR A 407 -7.52 13.31 8.46
CA THR A 407 -7.54 13.89 7.11
C THR A 407 -8.88 14.54 6.77
N ALA A 408 -9.98 14.12 7.43
CA ALA A 408 -11.30 14.71 7.26
C ALA A 408 -11.39 16.10 7.91
N THR A 409 -12.06 17.01 7.24
CA THR A 409 -12.31 18.41 7.61
C THR A 409 -13.66 18.57 8.31
N GLU A 410 -13.64 19.12 9.52
CA GLU A 410 -14.85 19.45 10.25
C GLU A 410 -15.71 20.47 9.48
N GLY A 411 -17.00 20.18 9.38
CA GLY A 411 -18.00 21.00 8.68
C GLY A 411 -18.13 20.71 7.19
N SER A 412 -17.13 20.08 6.57
CA SER A 412 -17.19 19.57 5.20
C SER A 412 -17.59 18.10 5.19
N ASP A 413 -16.87 17.27 5.95
CA ASP A 413 -16.96 15.80 5.82
C ASP A 413 -17.62 15.17 7.06
N TYR A 414 -17.57 15.88 8.20
CA TYR A 414 -18.24 15.48 9.43
C TYR A 414 -18.58 16.66 10.33
N VAL A 415 -19.51 16.45 11.27
CA VAL A 415 -19.77 17.41 12.36
C VAL A 415 -19.06 16.94 13.61
N ALA A 416 -18.30 17.82 14.27
CA ALA A 416 -17.61 17.46 15.51
C ALA A 416 -18.61 16.97 16.57
N ALA A 417 -18.26 15.87 17.21
CA ALA A 417 -19.02 15.26 18.28
C ALA A 417 -18.18 15.21 19.55
N SER A 418 -18.74 15.73 20.63
CA SER A 418 -18.18 15.58 21.97
C SER A 418 -19.30 15.49 23.00
N GLY A 419 -19.00 14.89 24.14
CA GLY A 419 -19.97 14.70 25.21
C GLY A 419 -19.43 13.78 26.29
N THR A 420 -20.32 13.36 27.17
CA THR A 420 -20.00 12.48 28.29
C THR A 420 -20.89 11.24 28.19
N LEU A 421 -20.28 10.06 28.23
CA LEU A 421 -20.99 8.79 28.40
C LEU A 421 -21.04 8.47 29.88
N THR A 422 -22.24 8.27 30.42
CA THR A 422 -22.45 7.79 31.79
C THR A 422 -22.85 6.32 31.75
N PHE A 423 -22.03 5.46 32.34
CA PHE A 423 -22.32 4.05 32.57
C PHE A 423 -22.89 3.92 33.98
N GLY A 424 -24.15 3.52 34.09
CA GLY A 424 -24.76 3.11 35.35
C GLY A 424 -24.18 1.79 35.86
N PRO A 425 -24.64 1.31 37.03
CA PRO A 425 -24.28 0.01 37.57
C PRO A 425 -24.60 -1.10 36.57
N GLY A 426 -23.70 -2.07 36.39
CA GLY A 426 -23.86 -3.20 35.46
C GLY A 426 -23.75 -2.86 33.97
N GLU A 427 -23.79 -1.57 33.58
CA GLU A 427 -23.69 -1.18 32.18
C GLU A 427 -22.25 -1.35 31.67
N THR A 428 -22.07 -2.27 30.72
CA THR A 428 -20.76 -2.61 30.11
C THR A 428 -20.55 -1.97 28.74
N SER A 429 -21.57 -1.34 28.16
CA SER A 429 -21.45 -0.70 26.84
C SER A 429 -22.34 0.52 26.68
N LYS A 430 -21.80 1.55 26.01
CA LYS A 430 -22.50 2.74 25.56
C LYS A 430 -22.01 3.11 24.17
N SER A 431 -22.82 3.88 23.44
CA SER A 431 -22.43 4.38 22.12
C SER A 431 -22.77 5.85 21.97
N PHE A 432 -22.03 6.54 21.11
CA PHE A 432 -22.36 7.86 20.61
C PHE A 432 -22.31 7.89 19.09
N ALA A 433 -22.92 8.90 18.50
CA ALA A 433 -23.00 9.08 17.06
C ALA A 433 -22.05 10.19 16.60
N VAL A 434 -21.33 9.97 15.51
CA VAL A 434 -20.57 11.00 14.79
C VAL A 434 -21.31 11.29 13.49
N PRO A 435 -21.94 12.46 13.33
CA PRO A 435 -22.63 12.82 12.09
C PRO A 435 -21.64 12.96 10.93
N ILE A 436 -21.96 12.31 9.82
CA ILE A 436 -21.17 12.35 8.58
C ILE A 436 -21.89 13.24 7.59
N VAL A 437 -21.15 14.15 6.95
CA VAL A 437 -21.69 15.03 5.92
C VAL A 437 -21.40 14.36 4.58
N ASN A 438 -22.43 14.25 3.74
CA ASN A 438 -22.30 13.69 2.40
C ASN A 438 -22.37 14.81 1.38
N ASP A 439 -21.43 14.84 0.44
CA ASP A 439 -21.44 15.81 -0.65
C ASP A 439 -21.41 15.20 -2.05
N SER A 440 -20.69 15.81 -2.98
CA SER A 440 -20.56 15.38 -4.38
C SER A 440 -19.14 15.52 -4.94
N GLU A 441 -18.20 15.94 -4.10
CA GLU A 441 -16.78 16.05 -4.42
C GLU A 441 -16.16 14.65 -4.40
N VAL A 442 -15.22 14.39 -5.31
CA VAL A 442 -14.59 13.07 -5.39
C VAL A 442 -13.29 13.10 -4.61
N GLU A 443 -13.30 12.42 -3.48
CA GLU A 443 -12.20 12.45 -2.51
C GLU A 443 -11.57 11.07 -2.31
N GLY A 444 -10.50 11.03 -1.52
CA GLY A 444 -9.98 9.78 -0.98
C GLY A 444 -10.82 9.31 0.21
N ASN A 445 -10.51 8.14 0.75
CA ASN A 445 -11.04 7.82 2.09
C ASN A 445 -10.37 8.73 3.11
N GLU A 446 -11.17 9.28 4.01
CA GLU A 446 -10.71 10.24 5.00
C GLU A 446 -10.89 9.73 6.43
N THR A 447 -10.25 10.40 7.39
CA THR A 447 -10.16 9.91 8.77
C THR A 447 -10.50 10.97 9.81
N ILE A 448 -11.17 10.54 10.87
CA ILE A 448 -11.47 11.30 12.09
C ILE A 448 -10.79 10.57 13.26
N ASN A 449 -10.13 11.31 14.14
CA ASN A 449 -9.55 10.79 15.38
C ASN A 449 -10.59 10.86 16.52
N LEU A 450 -10.72 9.78 17.27
CA LEU A 450 -11.61 9.64 18.42
C LEU A 450 -10.78 9.53 19.70
N THR A 451 -11.20 10.18 20.78
CA THR A 451 -10.48 10.14 22.07
C THR A 451 -11.45 10.05 23.22
N LEU A 452 -11.12 9.20 24.20
CA LEU A 452 -11.74 9.15 25.52
C LEU A 452 -10.89 9.91 26.54
N SER A 453 -11.51 10.61 27.47
CA SER A 453 -10.81 11.37 28.52
C SER A 453 -11.64 11.49 29.80
N ASN A 454 -11.01 11.98 30.87
CA ASN A 454 -11.64 12.28 32.15
C ASN A 454 -12.53 11.15 32.72
N PRO A 455 -12.06 9.89 32.81
CA PRO A 455 -12.82 8.87 33.52
C PRO A 455 -13.00 9.30 34.98
N THR A 456 -14.17 9.02 35.56
CA THR A 456 -14.54 9.47 36.91
C THR A 456 -14.64 8.29 37.89
N ARG A 457 -14.63 8.61 39.20
CA ARG A 457 -14.92 7.67 40.30
C ARG A 457 -14.04 6.40 40.28
N GLY A 458 -12.76 6.56 39.95
CA GLY A 458 -11.78 5.48 39.97
C GLY A 458 -11.83 4.56 38.75
N ALA A 459 -12.59 4.91 37.69
CA ALA A 459 -12.46 4.26 36.40
C ALA A 459 -11.14 4.66 35.73
N THR A 460 -10.56 3.76 34.94
CA THR A 460 -9.36 4.02 34.16
C THR A 460 -9.64 3.91 32.67
N LEU A 461 -8.77 4.51 31.85
CA LEU A 461 -8.83 4.32 30.40
C LEU A 461 -8.03 3.09 30.01
N GLY A 462 -8.62 2.26 29.15
CA GLY A 462 -7.97 1.08 28.62
C GLY A 462 -6.96 1.37 27.52
N THR A 463 -6.38 0.28 27.01
CA THR A 463 -5.38 0.36 25.93
C THR A 463 -5.92 1.02 24.66
N THR A 464 -7.21 0.85 24.37
CA THR A 464 -7.89 1.45 23.22
C THR A 464 -8.64 2.73 23.63
N SER A 465 -7.93 3.69 24.22
CA SER A 465 -8.47 5.00 24.63
C SER A 465 -8.55 6.02 23.49
N THR A 466 -7.91 5.72 22.35
CA THR A 466 -8.05 6.43 21.08
C THR A 466 -8.46 5.44 19.98
N ALA A 467 -9.16 5.94 18.97
CA ALA A 467 -9.57 5.15 17.81
C ALA A 467 -9.64 6.04 16.56
N VAL A 468 -9.66 5.42 15.38
CA VAL A 468 -9.80 6.12 14.09
C VAL A 468 -11.11 5.71 13.42
N LEU A 469 -11.90 6.68 12.99
CA LEU A 469 -13.05 6.47 12.13
C LEU A 469 -12.68 6.86 10.69
N THR A 470 -12.82 5.90 9.77
CA THR A 470 -12.61 6.13 8.33
C THR A 470 -13.94 6.38 7.62
N ILE A 471 -14.03 7.52 6.94
CA ILE A 471 -15.13 7.83 6.00
C ILE A 471 -14.73 7.29 4.64
N ALA A 472 -15.54 6.39 4.09
CA ALA A 472 -15.36 5.88 2.74
C ALA A 472 -16.13 6.78 1.77
N ASN A 473 -15.38 7.49 0.91
CA ASN A 473 -15.94 8.28 -0.18
C ASN A 473 -16.83 7.37 -1.04
N ASN A 474 -18.07 7.79 -1.27
CA ASN A 474 -19.03 7.07 -2.10
C ASN A 474 -19.21 7.71 -3.49
N ASP A 475 -18.53 8.82 -3.78
CA ASP A 475 -18.73 9.63 -4.98
C ASP A 475 -17.82 9.27 -6.16
N VAL A 476 -18.33 9.51 -7.37
CA VAL A 476 -17.60 9.24 -8.63
C VAL A 476 -17.74 10.37 -9.63
N SER A 477 -16.72 10.52 -10.46
CA SER A 477 -16.73 11.44 -11.60
C SER A 477 -16.25 10.77 -12.87
N PHE A 478 -16.94 11.02 -13.99
CA PHE A 478 -16.59 10.48 -15.31
C PHE A 478 -16.08 11.57 -16.23
N ARG A 479 -14.97 11.30 -16.93
CA ARG A 479 -14.43 12.20 -17.97
C ARG A 479 -13.83 11.42 -19.12
N PHE A 480 -13.69 12.05 -20.28
CA PHE A 480 -12.80 11.51 -21.30
C PHE A 480 -11.36 11.57 -20.81
N LYS A 481 -10.57 10.53 -21.12
CA LYS A 481 -9.15 10.49 -20.72
C LYS A 481 -8.33 11.55 -21.44
N ASP A 482 -8.70 11.83 -22.69
CA ASP A 482 -8.04 12.77 -23.58
C ASP A 482 -9.09 13.77 -24.12
N ALA A 483 -8.71 15.05 -24.26
CA ALA A 483 -9.62 16.06 -24.81
C ALA A 483 -9.82 15.92 -26.33
N SER A 484 -8.93 15.18 -27.00
CA SER A 484 -9.05 14.86 -28.41
C SER A 484 -8.51 13.46 -28.72
N TYR A 485 -9.08 12.87 -29.78
CA TYR A 485 -8.73 11.58 -30.33
C TYR A 485 -8.53 11.73 -31.84
N SER A 486 -7.71 10.87 -32.44
CA SER A 486 -7.57 10.87 -33.90
C SER A 486 -7.29 9.47 -34.42
N VAL A 487 -7.95 9.13 -35.52
CA VAL A 487 -7.95 7.81 -36.16
C VAL A 487 -7.85 7.99 -37.68
N SER A 488 -7.21 7.08 -38.40
CA SER A 488 -7.33 7.07 -39.87
C SER A 488 -8.65 6.43 -40.25
N GLU A 489 -9.32 6.89 -41.32
CA GLU A 489 -10.53 6.20 -41.79
C GLU A 489 -10.27 4.73 -42.20
N HIS A 490 -9.03 4.41 -42.60
CA HIS A 490 -8.56 3.05 -42.86
C HIS A 490 -8.51 2.13 -41.62
N ASP A 491 -8.38 2.67 -40.40
CA ASP A 491 -8.21 1.87 -39.19
C ASP A 491 -9.51 1.15 -38.77
N GLY A 492 -10.65 1.53 -39.36
CA GLY A 492 -11.96 0.90 -39.18
C GLY A 492 -12.62 1.07 -37.81
N THR A 493 -11.87 1.41 -36.76
CA THR A 493 -12.43 1.69 -35.43
C THR A 493 -11.63 2.75 -34.66
N ALA A 494 -12.34 3.73 -34.10
CA ALA A 494 -11.78 4.67 -33.12
C ALA A 494 -12.00 4.13 -31.70
N THR A 495 -10.93 3.95 -30.94
CA THR A 495 -11.02 3.55 -29.53
C THR A 495 -11.00 4.77 -28.62
N ILE A 496 -12.08 4.99 -27.88
CA ILE A 496 -12.25 6.12 -26.97
C ILE A 496 -12.10 5.64 -25.53
N ARG A 497 -11.36 6.39 -24.71
CA ARG A 497 -11.12 6.06 -23.30
C ARG A 497 -11.89 6.99 -22.38
N VAL A 498 -12.64 6.42 -21.46
CA VAL A 498 -13.36 7.14 -20.41
C VAL A 498 -12.77 6.74 -19.07
N GLU A 499 -12.38 7.74 -18.30
CA GLU A 499 -11.82 7.60 -16.96
C GLU A 499 -12.93 7.85 -15.92
N LYS A 500 -12.99 6.96 -14.93
CA LYS A 500 -13.76 7.07 -13.71
C LYS A 500 -12.81 7.44 -12.58
N LEU A 501 -13.04 8.57 -11.93
CA LEU A 501 -12.40 8.98 -10.69
C LEU A 501 -13.27 8.58 -9.50
N GLY A 502 -12.65 8.34 -8.34
CA GLY A 502 -13.34 7.85 -7.14
C GLY A 502 -13.53 6.33 -7.14
N GLY A 503 -13.77 5.79 -5.95
CA GLY A 503 -13.96 4.36 -5.72
C GLY A 503 -15.30 4.10 -5.04
N THR A 504 -16.09 3.17 -5.57
CA THR A 504 -17.30 2.69 -4.88
C THR A 504 -17.40 1.18 -5.07
N PRO A 505 -17.97 0.45 -4.09
CA PRO A 505 -18.21 -0.99 -4.20
C PRO A 505 -19.41 -1.33 -5.08
N GLU A 506 -20.06 -0.35 -5.70
CA GLU A 506 -21.26 -0.51 -6.52
C GLU A 506 -20.97 -0.40 -8.01
N THR A 507 -21.92 -0.89 -8.81
CA THR A 507 -21.89 -0.67 -10.26
C THR A 507 -22.32 0.75 -10.59
N VAL A 508 -21.49 1.47 -11.34
CA VAL A 508 -21.76 2.84 -11.80
C VAL A 508 -21.78 2.93 -13.32
N THR A 509 -22.53 3.86 -13.87
CA THR A 509 -22.69 3.98 -15.33
C THR A 509 -22.56 5.42 -15.82
N VAL A 510 -22.19 5.58 -17.09
CA VAL A 510 -22.22 6.86 -17.80
C VAL A 510 -22.59 6.62 -19.26
N ASN A 511 -23.48 7.45 -19.81
CA ASN A 511 -23.83 7.38 -21.22
C ASN A 511 -22.82 8.14 -22.06
N TYR A 512 -22.58 7.67 -23.27
CA TYR A 512 -21.83 8.37 -24.29
C TYR A 512 -22.69 8.54 -25.55
N SER A 513 -22.46 9.64 -26.26
CA SER A 513 -23.09 9.94 -27.55
C SER A 513 -22.19 10.85 -28.37
N THR A 514 -22.42 10.91 -29.67
CA THR A 514 -21.81 11.91 -30.55
C THR A 514 -22.77 13.07 -30.80
N SER A 515 -22.23 14.28 -30.96
CA SER A 515 -22.96 15.47 -31.39
C SER A 515 -22.06 16.35 -32.28
N GLY A 516 -22.66 17.14 -33.17
CA GLY A 516 -21.95 18.13 -33.99
C GLY A 516 -20.81 17.57 -34.85
N GLY A 517 -19.91 18.47 -35.29
CA GLY A 517 -18.75 18.14 -36.12
C GLY A 517 -19.02 18.19 -37.63
N THR A 518 -17.99 17.86 -38.42
CA THR A 518 -18.04 17.80 -39.89
C THR A 518 -18.31 16.39 -40.43
N ALA A 519 -18.23 15.36 -39.58
CA ALA A 519 -18.48 13.98 -39.95
C ALA A 519 -19.99 13.66 -40.03
N ILE A 520 -20.39 12.85 -40.99
CA ILE A 520 -21.76 12.46 -41.31
C ILE A 520 -21.97 11.00 -40.92
N ALA A 521 -22.98 10.76 -40.09
CA ALA A 521 -23.40 9.40 -39.70
C ALA A 521 -23.83 8.58 -40.92
N GLY A 522 -23.33 7.34 -41.01
CA GLY A 522 -23.56 6.43 -42.14
C GLY A 522 -22.67 6.70 -43.36
N THR A 523 -21.88 7.77 -43.36
CA THR A 523 -20.86 8.05 -44.38
C THR A 523 -19.47 7.88 -43.80
N ASP A 524 -19.18 8.56 -42.69
CA ASP A 524 -17.83 8.57 -42.09
C ASP A 524 -17.73 7.63 -40.87
N TYR A 525 -18.87 7.33 -40.23
CA TYR A 525 -18.93 6.45 -39.05
C TYR A 525 -20.30 5.79 -38.88
N ASP A 526 -20.36 4.66 -38.17
CA ASP A 526 -21.61 4.00 -37.80
C ASP A 526 -22.23 4.61 -36.54
N ALA A 527 -23.37 5.27 -36.69
CA ALA A 527 -24.12 5.87 -35.59
C ALA A 527 -24.57 4.87 -34.53
N ALA A 528 -24.77 3.59 -34.87
CA ALA A 528 -25.18 2.57 -33.91
C ALA A 528 -24.08 2.26 -32.87
N THR A 529 -22.82 2.47 -33.23
CA THR A 529 -21.65 2.29 -32.34
C THR A 529 -21.22 3.59 -31.64
N ALA A 530 -21.80 4.72 -32.04
CA ALA A 530 -21.45 6.05 -31.56
C ALA A 530 -22.26 6.50 -30.33
N THR A 531 -23.14 5.65 -29.81
CA THR A 531 -23.90 5.90 -28.58
C THR A 531 -24.07 4.64 -27.76
N GLY A 532 -24.13 4.79 -26.44
CA GLY A 532 -24.35 3.67 -25.53
C GLY A 532 -24.12 4.06 -24.07
N THR A 533 -24.02 3.04 -23.23
CA THR A 533 -23.74 3.18 -21.79
C THR A 533 -22.49 2.41 -21.43
N LEU A 534 -21.52 3.09 -20.83
CA LEU A 534 -20.39 2.43 -20.17
C LEU A 534 -20.79 2.06 -18.75
N THR A 535 -20.57 0.80 -18.40
CA THR A 535 -20.82 0.26 -17.06
C THR A 535 -19.50 -0.11 -16.41
N PHE A 536 -19.22 0.42 -15.22
CA PHE A 536 -18.09 0.06 -14.37
C PHE A 536 -18.62 -0.73 -13.18
N ALA A 537 -18.40 -2.04 -13.19
CA ALA A 537 -18.68 -2.94 -12.09
C ALA A 537 -17.58 -2.85 -11.01
N PRO A 538 -17.83 -3.36 -9.80
CA PRO A 538 -16.84 -3.40 -8.74
C PRO A 538 -15.58 -4.15 -9.17
N GLY A 539 -14.41 -3.57 -8.92
CA GLY A 539 -13.11 -4.13 -9.31
C GLY A 539 -12.70 -3.87 -10.77
N ASP A 540 -13.55 -3.25 -11.59
CA ASP A 540 -13.14 -2.80 -12.92
C ASP A 540 -12.02 -1.74 -12.83
N PRO A 541 -11.12 -1.67 -13.82
CA PRO A 541 -10.14 -0.60 -13.88
C PRO A 541 -10.82 0.77 -13.95
N GLY A 542 -10.18 1.80 -13.40
CA GLY A 542 -10.66 3.19 -13.47
C GLY A 542 -10.73 3.76 -14.89
N ILE A 543 -10.34 3.01 -15.92
CA ILE A 543 -10.48 3.38 -17.33
C ILE A 543 -11.19 2.26 -18.06
N LYS A 544 -12.26 2.61 -18.79
CA LYS A 544 -12.90 1.73 -19.78
C LYS A 544 -12.91 2.37 -21.15
N THR A 545 -13.10 1.53 -22.15
CA THR A 545 -13.13 1.96 -23.55
C THR A 545 -14.42 1.57 -24.24
N PHE A 546 -14.84 2.40 -25.18
CA PHE A 546 -15.81 2.04 -26.21
C PHE A 546 -15.20 2.30 -27.59
N SER A 547 -15.76 1.66 -28.62
CA SER A 547 -15.27 1.78 -29.98
C SER A 547 -16.36 2.33 -30.89
N ILE A 548 -15.99 3.29 -31.73
CA ILE A 548 -16.84 3.80 -32.81
C ILE A 548 -16.33 3.19 -34.10
N THR A 549 -17.18 2.52 -34.86
CA THR A 549 -16.83 2.01 -36.19
C THR A 549 -16.70 3.16 -37.17
N ILE A 550 -15.54 3.25 -37.80
CA ILE A 550 -15.19 4.24 -38.81
C ILE A 550 -15.42 3.63 -40.19
N LEU A 551 -16.08 4.38 -41.06
CA LEU A 551 -16.43 3.93 -42.40
C LEU A 551 -15.40 4.52 -43.36
N ASN A 552 -14.48 3.66 -43.83
CA ASN A 552 -13.53 4.05 -44.86
C ASN A 552 -14.25 4.26 -46.20
N ASN A 553 -13.87 5.29 -46.94
CA ASN A 553 -14.32 5.49 -48.31
C ASN A 553 -13.13 5.52 -49.29
N ASN A 554 -13.30 6.07 -50.50
CA ASN A 554 -12.22 6.20 -51.50
C ASN A 554 -12.23 7.62 -52.10
N THR A 555 -12.65 8.61 -51.31
CA THR A 555 -12.88 9.99 -51.73
C THR A 555 -12.04 10.90 -50.85
N ALA A 556 -11.07 11.59 -51.45
CA ALA A 556 -10.30 12.62 -50.77
C ALA A 556 -11.19 13.83 -50.47
N ASP A 557 -11.78 13.85 -49.29
CA ASP A 557 -12.79 14.81 -48.86
C ASP A 557 -12.43 15.59 -47.58
N GLY A 558 -11.20 15.38 -47.10
CA GLY A 558 -10.54 16.03 -45.99
C GLY A 558 -10.94 15.51 -44.61
N ASP A 559 -10.09 15.75 -43.60
CA ASP A 559 -10.34 15.32 -42.22
C ASP A 559 -11.75 15.68 -41.71
N ARG A 560 -12.43 14.68 -41.15
CA ARG A 560 -13.77 14.79 -40.56
C ARG A 560 -13.69 14.81 -39.05
N THR A 561 -14.63 15.50 -38.40
CA THR A 561 -14.63 15.67 -36.93
C THR A 561 -15.96 15.31 -36.30
N LEU A 562 -15.91 14.81 -35.07
CA LEU A 562 -17.07 14.47 -34.23
C LEU A 562 -16.84 14.98 -32.81
N ILE A 563 -17.87 15.53 -32.16
CA ILE A 563 -17.79 15.82 -30.72
C ILE A 563 -18.39 14.64 -29.95
N LEU A 564 -17.58 14.03 -29.11
CA LEU A 564 -17.97 13.01 -28.15
C LEU A 564 -18.52 13.71 -26.90
N THR A 565 -19.58 13.18 -26.29
CA THR A 565 -20.22 13.75 -25.09
C THR A 565 -20.56 12.66 -24.11
N LEU A 566 -20.21 12.86 -22.84
CA LEU A 566 -20.69 12.05 -21.71
C LEU A 566 -21.94 12.67 -21.11
N ALA A 567 -22.89 11.84 -20.68
CA ALA A 567 -24.15 12.28 -20.09
C ALA A 567 -24.70 11.27 -19.09
N ASN A 568 -25.64 11.72 -18.25
CA ASN A 568 -26.42 10.90 -17.33
C ASN A 568 -25.59 9.89 -16.51
N PRO A 569 -24.54 10.33 -15.80
CA PRO A 569 -23.81 9.43 -14.91
C PRO A 569 -24.74 8.96 -13.77
N THR A 570 -24.57 7.73 -13.31
CA THR A 570 -25.37 7.15 -12.23
C THR A 570 -24.52 6.45 -11.19
N ASN A 571 -24.82 6.68 -9.91
CA ASN A 571 -24.23 6.00 -8.77
C ASN A 571 -25.34 5.69 -7.74
N PRO A 572 -25.56 4.41 -7.37
CA PRO A 572 -26.63 4.06 -6.43
C PRO A 572 -26.42 4.51 -4.98
N ARG A 573 -25.17 4.76 -4.57
CA ARG A 573 -24.81 5.01 -3.16
C ARG A 573 -24.20 6.38 -2.88
N GLY A 574 -24.06 7.23 -3.89
CA GLY A 574 -23.46 8.56 -3.79
C GLY A 574 -23.77 9.40 -5.02
N ALA A 575 -23.11 10.54 -5.14
CA ALA A 575 -23.14 11.38 -6.32
C ALA A 575 -22.39 10.73 -7.50
N ALA A 576 -22.86 11.09 -8.70
CA ALA A 576 -22.18 10.79 -9.94
C ALA A 576 -22.12 12.06 -10.78
N THR A 577 -20.91 12.54 -11.05
CA THR A 577 -20.71 13.82 -11.75
C THR A 577 -19.96 13.62 -13.06
N LEU A 578 -19.98 14.65 -13.91
CA LEU A 578 -19.16 14.72 -15.12
C LEU A 578 -17.97 15.62 -14.85
N GLY A 579 -16.76 15.07 -14.99
CA GLY A 579 -15.50 15.79 -14.86
C GLY A 579 -15.09 16.47 -16.16
N SER A 580 -14.06 17.31 -16.09
CA SER A 580 -13.46 17.94 -17.27
C SER A 580 -12.32 17.07 -17.83
N PRO A 581 -12.32 16.71 -19.13
CA PRO A 581 -13.31 17.07 -20.15
C PRO A 581 -14.51 16.09 -20.23
N ALA A 582 -15.73 16.62 -20.17
CA ALA A 582 -16.97 15.86 -20.40
C ALA A 582 -17.32 15.74 -21.90
N THR A 583 -16.59 16.48 -22.75
CA THR A 583 -16.67 16.44 -24.21
C THR A 583 -15.28 16.31 -24.82
N ALA A 584 -15.13 15.53 -25.88
CA ALA A 584 -13.85 15.36 -26.58
C ALA A 584 -14.02 15.45 -28.09
N LEU A 585 -13.00 15.89 -28.82
CA LEU A 585 -13.01 15.95 -30.29
C LEU A 585 -12.38 14.69 -30.89
N LEU A 586 -13.11 13.95 -31.73
CA LEU A 586 -12.53 12.88 -32.55
C LEU A 586 -12.30 13.40 -33.97
N THR A 587 -11.06 13.34 -34.45
CA THR A 587 -10.68 13.61 -35.85
C THR A 587 -10.46 12.30 -36.61
N ILE A 588 -11.32 12.03 -37.58
CA ILE A 588 -11.11 11.01 -38.61
C ILE A 588 -10.22 11.64 -39.68
N ARG A 589 -9.00 11.11 -39.82
CA ARG A 589 -8.03 11.57 -40.81
C ARG A 589 -8.33 10.89 -42.14
N ASP A 590 -8.51 11.72 -43.16
CA ASP A 590 -8.68 11.31 -44.55
C ASP A 590 -7.35 10.69 -45.03
N ASP A 591 -7.38 9.44 -45.47
CA ASP A 591 -6.21 8.77 -46.07
C ASP A 591 -6.31 8.64 -47.59
N ASP A 592 -7.37 9.17 -48.19
CA ASP A 592 -7.54 9.25 -49.62
C ASP A 592 -6.85 10.51 -50.16
N PHE A 593 -6.02 10.33 -51.20
CA PHE A 593 -5.41 11.43 -51.95
C PHE A 593 -5.94 11.43 -53.38
N ASN A 594 -6.49 12.56 -53.82
CA ASN A 594 -6.81 12.79 -55.23
C ASN A 594 -5.53 12.78 -56.07
N THR A 595 -5.11 11.63 -56.59
CA THR A 595 -4.18 11.55 -57.73
C THR A 595 -4.92 11.07 -58.96
N PRO A 596 -5.38 11.97 -59.85
CA PRO A 596 -6.04 11.57 -61.09
C PRO A 596 -5.09 10.79 -62.00
N ALA A 597 -5.60 9.77 -62.69
CA ALA A 597 -4.90 9.09 -63.77
C ALA A 597 -4.48 10.11 -64.86
N GLY A 598 -3.22 10.07 -65.30
CA GLY A 598 -2.66 10.97 -66.32
C GLY A 598 -1.93 12.21 -65.80
N THR A 599 -1.58 12.27 -64.52
CA THR A 599 -0.89 13.44 -63.94
C THR A 599 0.62 13.41 -64.22
N ASN A 600 1.16 14.50 -64.78
CA ASN A 600 2.60 14.76 -64.82
C ASN A 600 3.12 14.89 -63.39
N VAL A 601 4.03 14.02 -62.98
CA VAL A 601 4.80 14.26 -61.76
C VAL A 601 5.95 15.18 -62.15
N GLN A 602 5.84 16.48 -61.86
CA GLN A 602 7.03 17.33 -61.86
C GLN A 602 7.82 17.01 -60.60
N THR A 603 8.96 16.35 -60.78
CA THR A 603 9.91 16.10 -59.70
C THR A 603 11.04 17.12 -59.79
N THR A 604 11.26 17.88 -58.72
CA THR A 604 12.50 18.66 -58.57
C THR A 604 13.58 17.77 -57.94
N PRO A 605 14.81 17.74 -58.47
CA PRO A 605 15.90 16.92 -57.91
C PRO A 605 16.15 17.23 -56.42
N VAL A 606 16.46 16.21 -55.61
CA VAL A 606 16.73 16.35 -54.17
C VAL A 606 18.23 16.61 -53.87
N ASP A 607 19.08 16.72 -54.90
CA ASP A 607 20.52 17.00 -54.74
C ASP A 607 20.87 18.46 -55.14
N SER A 608 21.61 19.14 -54.26
CA SER A 608 21.80 20.59 -54.21
C SER A 608 23.07 21.10 -54.91
N THR A 609 23.58 20.42 -55.94
CA THR A 609 24.90 20.77 -56.52
C THR A 609 24.95 21.05 -58.03
N THR A 610 23.83 20.91 -58.76
CA THR A 610 23.70 21.40 -60.15
C THR A 610 22.31 22.00 -60.36
N GLY A 611 22.19 23.01 -61.22
CA GLY A 611 20.98 23.82 -61.39
C GLY A 611 19.69 23.00 -61.52
N THR A 612 18.63 23.48 -60.87
CA THR A 612 17.29 22.87 -60.81
C THR A 612 16.69 22.73 -62.21
N THR A 613 16.92 21.61 -62.87
CA THR A 613 16.25 21.26 -64.12
C THR A 613 14.97 20.49 -63.80
N PRO A 614 13.78 20.99 -64.17
CA PRO A 614 12.56 20.23 -64.01
C PRO A 614 12.60 18.99 -64.91
N VAL A 615 12.43 17.81 -64.31
CA VAL A 615 12.09 16.59 -65.06
C VAL A 615 10.62 16.33 -64.82
N SER A 616 9.89 16.11 -65.92
CA SER A 616 8.51 15.64 -65.86
C SER A 616 8.45 14.19 -66.32
N VAL A 617 7.82 13.37 -65.49
CA VAL A 617 7.57 11.96 -65.77
C VAL A 617 6.06 11.76 -65.85
N THR A 618 5.61 11.19 -66.96
CA THR A 618 4.21 10.89 -67.24
C THR A 618 4.05 9.39 -67.43
N PHE A 619 3.22 8.76 -66.62
CA PHE A 619 2.87 7.34 -66.77
C PHE A 619 1.61 7.23 -67.62
N ALA A 620 1.59 6.31 -68.61
CA ALA A 620 0.43 6.09 -69.45
C ALA A 620 -0.80 5.64 -68.63
N ASN A 621 -0.62 4.72 -67.68
CA ASN A 621 -1.66 4.30 -66.73
C ASN A 621 -1.04 4.02 -65.35
N VAL A 622 -1.58 4.63 -64.30
CA VAL A 622 -1.24 4.32 -62.90
C VAL A 622 -2.36 3.47 -62.30
N THR A 623 -2.05 2.27 -61.83
CA THR A 623 -3.01 1.31 -61.26
C THR A 623 -3.01 1.30 -59.74
N GLN A 624 -1.95 1.81 -59.10
CA GLN A 624 -1.90 2.08 -57.66
C GLN A 624 -1.00 3.30 -57.42
N ALA A 625 -1.46 4.23 -56.59
CA ALA A 625 -0.68 5.42 -56.24
C ALA A 625 0.61 5.05 -55.49
N GLY A 626 1.62 5.88 -55.64
CA GLY A 626 2.89 5.77 -54.93
C GLY A 626 3.76 7.00 -55.16
N THR A 627 4.91 7.04 -54.51
CA THR A 627 5.88 8.13 -54.58
C THR A 627 6.88 7.88 -55.70
N THR A 628 7.06 8.86 -56.59
CA THR A 628 8.11 8.86 -57.62
C THR A 628 9.23 9.80 -57.20
N SER A 629 10.47 9.32 -57.24
CA SER A 629 11.68 10.07 -56.88
C SER A 629 12.65 10.06 -58.04
N LEU A 630 13.36 11.19 -58.20
CA LEU A 630 14.40 11.38 -59.20
C LEU A 630 15.72 11.67 -58.50
N THR A 631 16.76 10.94 -58.87
CA THR A 631 18.14 11.21 -58.49
C THR A 631 18.99 11.42 -59.72
N THR A 632 19.93 12.36 -59.65
CA THR A 632 20.92 12.61 -60.70
C THR A 632 22.29 12.10 -60.26
N SER A 633 23.05 11.48 -61.15
CA SER A 633 24.42 11.07 -60.88
C SER A 633 25.38 11.58 -61.96
N SER A 634 26.64 11.79 -61.58
CA SER A 634 27.74 12.06 -62.52
C SER A 634 28.59 10.83 -62.85
N SER A 635 28.33 9.71 -62.17
CA SER A 635 28.97 8.43 -62.37
C SER A 635 27.95 7.42 -62.89
N GLY A 636 28.01 7.12 -64.20
CA GLY A 636 27.11 6.17 -64.86
C GLY A 636 27.82 5.31 -65.92
N PRO A 637 27.08 4.48 -66.65
CA PRO A 637 27.62 3.59 -67.68
C PRO A 637 28.37 4.34 -68.78
N ALA A 638 29.42 3.72 -69.36
CA ALA A 638 30.22 4.35 -70.41
C ALA A 638 29.37 4.78 -71.63
N SER A 639 29.68 5.95 -72.21
CA SER A 639 29.01 6.40 -73.44
C SER A 639 29.36 5.53 -74.65
N PRO A 640 28.44 5.38 -75.61
CA PRO A 640 28.75 4.74 -76.88
C PRO A 640 29.90 5.45 -77.62
N SER A 641 30.73 4.69 -78.31
CA SER A 641 31.81 5.26 -79.14
C SER A 641 31.24 6.16 -80.23
N GLY A 642 31.75 7.38 -80.36
CA GLY A 642 31.25 8.37 -81.32
C GLY A 642 30.20 9.34 -80.77
N PHE A 643 29.96 9.35 -79.46
CA PHE A 643 29.04 10.28 -78.79
C PHE A 643 29.73 10.98 -77.60
N GLN A 644 29.32 12.22 -77.27
CA GLN A 644 29.67 12.91 -76.01
C GLN A 644 28.45 13.00 -75.08
N LEU A 645 28.70 12.89 -73.77
CA LEU A 645 27.80 13.39 -72.74
C LEU A 645 28.01 14.88 -72.54
N GLY A 646 26.98 15.57 -72.05
CA GLY A 646 27.10 16.96 -71.62
C GLY A 646 28.09 17.14 -70.47
N SER A 647 28.53 18.37 -70.25
CA SER A 647 29.49 18.71 -69.19
C SER A 647 28.80 19.53 -68.08
N PRO A 648 28.72 19.04 -66.83
CA PRO A 648 29.15 17.71 -66.36
C PRO A 648 28.23 16.58 -66.86
N PRO A 649 28.73 15.33 -66.99
CA PRO A 649 27.90 14.19 -67.38
C PRO A 649 26.81 13.99 -66.33
N THR A 650 25.56 13.87 -66.78
CA THR A 650 24.39 13.76 -65.90
C THR A 650 23.53 12.58 -66.34
N TYR A 651 23.32 11.64 -65.42
CA TYR A 651 22.42 10.49 -65.56
C TYR A 651 21.20 10.70 -64.68
N TYR A 652 20.03 10.38 -65.19
CA TYR A 652 18.75 10.54 -64.50
C TYR A 652 18.20 9.17 -64.10
N GLU A 653 18.15 8.90 -62.80
CA GLU A 653 17.59 7.67 -62.23
C GLU A 653 16.22 7.96 -61.62
N ILE A 654 15.20 7.25 -62.10
CA ILE A 654 13.82 7.42 -61.65
C ILE A 654 13.42 6.16 -60.89
N THR A 655 12.91 6.32 -59.67
CA THR A 655 12.34 5.23 -58.87
C THR A 655 10.90 5.58 -58.51
N THR A 656 10.02 4.57 -58.45
CA THR A 656 8.64 4.78 -58.04
C THR A 656 8.12 3.62 -57.20
N THR A 657 7.29 3.92 -56.21
CA THR A 657 6.47 2.92 -55.50
C THR A 657 5.08 2.78 -56.11
N ALA A 658 4.73 3.59 -57.11
CA ALA A 658 3.46 3.49 -57.83
C ALA A 658 3.42 2.23 -58.70
N LEU A 659 2.28 1.53 -58.74
CA LEU A 659 2.05 0.50 -59.75
C LEU A 659 1.52 1.15 -61.02
N TYR A 660 2.13 0.83 -62.16
CA TYR A 660 1.79 1.41 -63.46
C TYR A 660 1.79 0.35 -64.57
N SER A 661 1.17 0.68 -65.70
CA SER A 661 1.21 -0.13 -66.92
C SER A 661 1.28 0.75 -68.18
N GLY A 662 1.85 0.22 -69.27
CA GLY A 662 2.03 0.96 -70.53
C GLY A 662 3.36 1.73 -70.62
N SER A 663 3.43 2.70 -71.52
CA SER A 663 4.63 3.51 -71.75
C SER A 663 4.80 4.62 -70.70
N ILE A 664 6.05 5.07 -70.54
CA ILE A 664 6.44 6.18 -69.67
C ILE A 664 7.02 7.27 -70.56
N THR A 665 6.55 8.50 -70.43
CA THR A 665 7.15 9.66 -71.10
C THR A 665 7.99 10.43 -70.10
N VAL A 666 9.25 10.66 -70.45
CA VAL A 666 10.20 11.42 -69.63
C VAL A 666 10.62 12.65 -70.43
N CYS A 667 10.32 13.83 -69.92
CA CYS A 667 10.74 15.10 -70.50
C CYS A 667 11.71 15.79 -69.55
N ILE A 668 12.94 16.00 -70.03
CA ILE A 668 14.04 16.58 -69.28
C ILE A 668 14.27 17.98 -69.80
N ASN A 669 14.20 18.97 -68.91
CA ASN A 669 14.77 20.26 -69.21
C ASN A 669 16.30 20.18 -69.04
N TYR A 670 17.09 20.50 -70.06
CA TYR A 670 18.55 20.40 -70.02
C TYR A 670 19.24 21.75 -69.80
N SER A 671 18.51 22.79 -69.39
CA SER A 671 19.06 24.12 -69.11
C SER A 671 20.21 24.02 -68.10
N GLY A 672 21.42 24.47 -68.49
CA GLY A 672 22.62 24.44 -67.64
C GLY A 672 23.58 23.27 -67.89
N VAL A 673 23.29 22.37 -68.83
CA VAL A 673 24.26 21.39 -69.35
C VAL A 673 24.77 21.88 -70.72
N SER A 674 26.09 21.98 -70.89
CA SER A 674 26.70 22.45 -72.14
C SER A 674 26.95 21.29 -73.12
N PHE A 675 26.61 21.52 -74.39
CA PHE A 675 26.84 20.64 -75.53
C PHE A 675 27.44 21.42 -76.72
N ASP A 676 28.07 20.74 -77.66
CA ASP A 676 28.75 21.36 -78.81
C ASP A 676 27.75 21.77 -79.92
N ASP A 677 26.70 20.96 -80.14
CA ASP A 677 25.59 21.20 -81.07
C ASP A 677 24.25 20.67 -80.52
N GLU A 678 23.47 21.57 -79.92
CA GLU A 678 22.18 21.26 -79.31
C GLU A 678 21.14 20.69 -80.29
N SER A 679 21.28 20.97 -81.60
CA SER A 679 20.33 20.47 -82.60
C SER A 679 20.45 18.97 -82.86
N ASN A 680 21.59 18.37 -82.48
CA ASN A 680 21.86 16.95 -82.64
C ASN A 680 21.67 16.15 -81.35
N LEU A 681 21.15 16.78 -80.28
CA LEU A 681 20.87 16.09 -79.02
C LEU A 681 19.84 14.99 -79.17
N ARG A 682 20.11 13.91 -78.44
CA ARG A 682 19.25 12.73 -78.34
C ARG A 682 19.18 12.27 -76.89
N LEU A 683 17.99 11.91 -76.42
CA LEU A 683 17.73 11.33 -75.11
C LEU A 683 17.73 9.80 -75.23
N TYR A 684 18.67 9.17 -74.57
CA TYR A 684 18.86 7.73 -74.55
C TYR A 684 18.33 7.12 -73.26
N HIS A 685 17.83 5.91 -73.38
CA HIS A 685 17.38 5.07 -72.27
C HIS A 685 18.24 3.80 -72.23
N LEU A 686 18.70 3.40 -71.05
CA LEU A 686 19.53 2.22 -70.88
C LEU A 686 18.67 0.95 -70.85
N GLU A 687 18.72 0.15 -71.91
CA GLU A 687 17.96 -1.10 -72.01
C GLU A 687 18.92 -2.29 -72.07
N SER A 688 18.83 -3.19 -71.09
CA SER A 688 19.67 -4.40 -71.00
C SER A 688 21.18 -4.13 -71.12
N GLY A 689 21.64 -2.98 -70.62
CA GLY A 689 23.05 -2.57 -70.63
C GLY A 689 23.52 -1.86 -71.91
N VAL A 690 22.61 -1.55 -72.85
CA VAL A 690 22.90 -0.82 -74.09
C VAL A 690 22.08 0.46 -74.15
N TRP A 691 22.68 1.56 -74.57
CA TRP A 691 21.98 2.83 -74.76
C TRP A 691 21.17 2.82 -76.06
N VAL A 692 19.87 3.05 -75.94
CA VAL A 692 18.92 3.09 -77.07
C VAL A 692 18.38 4.52 -77.21
N ASP A 693 18.43 5.08 -78.43
CA ASP A 693 17.86 6.41 -78.71
C ASP A 693 16.33 6.31 -78.62
N GLN A 694 15.76 7.03 -77.66
CA GLN A 694 14.32 7.07 -77.43
C GLN A 694 13.76 8.48 -77.63
N THR A 695 14.48 9.37 -78.31
CA THR A 695 14.08 10.76 -78.51
C THR A 695 12.78 10.85 -79.30
N VAL A 696 11.74 11.41 -78.70
CA VAL A 696 10.41 11.60 -79.33
C VAL A 696 10.20 13.06 -79.73
N SER A 697 10.72 14.01 -78.96
CA SER A 697 10.66 15.44 -79.30
C SER A 697 11.81 16.23 -78.68
N LEU A 698 12.26 17.26 -79.39
CA LEU A 698 13.25 18.24 -78.93
C LEU A 698 12.71 19.66 -79.16
N ASP A 699 12.61 20.43 -78.09
CA ASP A 699 12.26 21.84 -78.09
C ASP A 699 13.46 22.66 -77.60
N THR A 700 14.29 23.09 -78.55
CA THR A 700 15.48 23.91 -78.29
C THR A 700 15.16 25.34 -77.85
N THR A 701 13.89 25.77 -77.85
CA THR A 701 13.50 27.12 -77.39
C THR A 701 13.34 27.16 -75.88
N ASN A 702 12.93 26.04 -75.28
CA ASN A 702 12.68 25.89 -73.84
C ASN A 702 13.65 24.92 -73.15
N ASP A 703 14.69 24.48 -73.87
CA ASP A 703 15.67 23.47 -73.46
C ASP A 703 15.03 22.14 -73.01
N ILE A 704 14.00 21.65 -73.72
CA ILE A 704 13.28 20.41 -73.33
C ILE A 704 13.53 19.30 -74.36
N ILE A 705 13.93 18.12 -73.88
CA ILE A 705 13.99 16.89 -74.67
C ILE A 705 13.13 15.81 -74.02
N CYS A 706 12.31 15.13 -74.81
CA CYS A 706 11.40 14.08 -74.32
C CYS A 706 11.67 12.74 -74.98
N ALA A 707 11.53 11.67 -74.19
CA ALA A 707 11.62 10.29 -74.63
C ALA A 707 10.45 9.46 -74.12
N SER A 708 10.13 8.38 -74.84
CA SER A 708 9.17 7.37 -74.40
C SER A 708 9.87 6.05 -74.16
N ALA A 709 9.67 5.45 -72.98
CA ALA A 709 10.28 4.19 -72.58
C ALA A 709 9.26 3.22 -71.98
N SER A 710 9.66 1.97 -71.79
CA SER A 710 8.85 0.93 -71.15
C SER A 710 9.30 0.58 -69.72
N SER A 711 10.41 1.16 -69.25
CA SER A 711 10.94 0.96 -67.90
C SER A 711 11.56 2.24 -67.35
N LEU A 712 11.87 2.23 -66.05
CA LEU A 712 12.45 3.34 -65.28
C LEU A 712 13.98 3.27 -65.17
N SER A 713 14.61 2.49 -66.04
CA SER A 713 16.07 2.40 -66.12
C SER A 713 16.70 3.74 -66.51
N PRO A 714 17.99 3.98 -66.22
CA PRO A 714 18.57 5.31 -66.31
C PRO A 714 18.44 5.96 -67.69
N PHE A 715 18.26 7.28 -67.70
CA PHE A 715 18.23 8.13 -68.89
C PHE A 715 19.46 9.03 -68.96
N ALA A 716 19.94 9.32 -70.17
CA ALA A 716 21.04 10.26 -70.41
C ALA A 716 20.90 10.96 -71.76
N ILE A 717 21.37 12.21 -71.85
CA ILE A 717 21.38 12.98 -73.10
C ILE A 717 22.76 12.89 -73.73
N PHE A 718 22.83 12.46 -75.00
CA PHE A 718 24.07 12.39 -75.78
C PHE A 718 24.02 13.26 -77.03
N GLU A 719 25.21 13.66 -77.47
CA GLU A 719 25.45 14.33 -78.75
C GLU A 719 26.36 13.46 -79.65
N PRO A 720 26.01 13.20 -80.93
CA PRO A 720 26.87 12.52 -81.88
C PRO A 720 28.08 13.38 -82.28
N ILE A 721 29.28 12.80 -82.23
CA ILE A 721 30.51 13.45 -82.68
C ILE A 721 30.82 12.99 -84.12
N PRO A 722 31.14 13.91 -85.04
CA PRO A 722 31.67 13.53 -86.35
C PRO A 722 32.98 12.73 -86.20
N ILE A 723 33.00 11.47 -86.64
CA ILE A 723 34.21 10.62 -86.64
C ILE A 723 35.16 11.13 -87.75
N PRO A 724 36.40 11.57 -87.45
CA PRO A 724 37.32 12.07 -88.47
C PRO A 724 37.91 10.92 -89.31
N VAL A 725 37.69 10.95 -90.64
CA VAL A 725 38.39 10.08 -91.60
C VAL A 725 39.79 10.64 -91.86
N THR A 726 40.83 9.85 -91.60
CA THR A 726 42.23 10.27 -91.79
C THR A 726 42.67 9.99 -93.23
N ILE A 727 43.13 11.03 -93.95
CA ILE A 727 43.72 10.88 -95.29
C ILE A 727 45.20 11.27 -95.19
N ASP A 728 46.07 10.31 -95.55
CA ASP A 728 47.52 10.42 -95.47
C ASP A 728 48.07 11.00 -96.78
N ILE A 729 48.50 12.27 -96.79
CA ILE A 729 49.11 12.91 -97.96
C ILE A 729 50.59 13.14 -97.68
N LYS A 730 51.45 12.38 -98.38
CA LYS A 730 52.91 12.55 -98.30
C LYS A 730 53.32 13.95 -98.82
N PRO A 731 54.35 14.59 -98.24
CA PRO A 731 54.77 15.92 -98.63
C PRO A 731 55.11 16.00 -100.13
N GLY A 732 54.39 16.85 -100.87
CA GLY A 732 54.76 17.22 -102.24
C GLY A 732 53.87 16.71 -103.38
N SER A 733 52.71 16.09 -103.13
CA SER A 733 51.77 15.77 -104.23
C SER A 733 50.32 15.68 -103.77
N PHE A 734 49.47 16.54 -104.33
CA PHE A 734 48.01 16.55 -104.17
C PHE A 734 47.37 15.91 -105.42
N PRO A 735 46.70 14.75 -105.31
CA PRO A 735 45.92 14.19 -106.42
C PRO A 735 44.53 14.85 -106.54
N ASN A 736 44.11 15.09 -107.77
CA ASN A 736 42.89 15.84 -108.15
C ASN A 736 41.55 15.06 -108.01
N SER A 737 41.53 13.93 -107.27
CA SER A 737 40.31 13.22 -106.84
C SER A 737 40.67 12.09 -105.85
N ILE A 738 39.86 11.88 -104.80
CA ILE A 738 39.95 10.74 -103.86
C ILE A 738 38.63 9.97 -103.87
N ASN A 739 38.71 8.64 -103.94
CA ASN A 739 37.59 7.71 -104.07
C ASN A 739 37.22 7.14 -102.68
N LEU A 740 35.97 7.33 -102.22
CA LEU A 740 35.53 7.02 -100.84
C LEU A 740 34.83 5.66 -100.68
N GLY A 741 34.91 4.76 -101.67
CA GLY A 741 34.10 3.54 -101.64
C GLY A 741 32.61 3.83 -101.84
N SER A 742 31.73 2.89 -101.50
CA SER A 742 30.33 2.84 -101.96
C SER A 742 29.48 4.02 -101.47
N GLY A 743 29.49 5.15 -102.21
CA GLY A 743 28.60 6.27 -101.94
C GLY A 743 28.72 7.55 -102.79
N GLY A 744 29.88 7.93 -103.35
CA GLY A 744 29.98 9.08 -104.31
C GLY A 744 31.26 9.95 -104.22
N THR A 745 31.59 10.64 -105.32
CA THR A 745 32.82 11.46 -105.54
C THR A 745 32.58 12.97 -105.36
N VAL A 746 33.54 13.73 -104.79
CA VAL A 746 33.54 15.22 -104.73
C VAL A 746 34.92 15.77 -105.17
N PRO A 747 35.01 16.81 -106.03
CA PRO A 747 36.28 17.40 -106.49
C PRO A 747 36.85 18.48 -105.55
N VAL A 748 38.19 18.60 -105.49
CA VAL A 748 38.95 19.59 -104.68
C VAL A 748 39.89 20.43 -105.58
N ALA A 749 40.07 21.72 -105.26
CA ALA A 749 41.11 22.59 -105.84
C ALA A 749 41.84 23.40 -104.73
N ILE A 750 43.17 23.53 -104.81
CA ILE A 750 44.03 24.30 -103.88
C ILE A 750 45.11 25.11 -104.64
N PHE A 751 45.36 26.36 -104.21
CA PHE A 751 46.56 27.19 -104.40
C PHE A 751 46.72 28.06 -103.13
N SER A 752 47.84 28.52 -102.56
CA SER A 752 49.29 28.54 -102.85
C SER A 752 50.01 28.98 -101.52
N THR A 753 51.19 28.46 -101.12
CA THR A 753 52.61 28.88 -101.34
C THR A 753 53.21 30.12 -100.63
N GLN A 754 53.03 30.35 -99.31
CA GLN A 754 53.94 31.24 -98.53
C GLN A 754 54.22 30.73 -97.10
N THR A 755 55.48 30.86 -96.66
CA THR A 755 55.98 30.62 -95.28
C THR A 755 55.83 31.90 -94.44
N PHE A 756 55.22 31.87 -93.26
CA PHE A 756 55.05 33.04 -92.38
C PHE A 756 55.79 32.90 -91.04
N ASP A 757 56.49 33.98 -90.64
CA ASP A 757 57.17 34.15 -89.35
C ASP A 757 56.16 34.51 -88.24
N ALA A 758 56.17 33.78 -87.13
CA ALA A 758 55.16 33.86 -86.06
C ALA A 758 55.20 35.16 -85.24
N ARG A 759 56.14 36.07 -85.49
CA ARG A 759 56.25 37.35 -84.78
C ARG A 759 55.46 38.52 -85.40
N THR A 760 54.76 38.31 -86.52
CA THR A 760 54.01 39.38 -87.22
C THR A 760 52.55 39.04 -87.54
N LEU A 761 51.99 37.98 -86.93
CA LEU A 761 50.56 37.65 -87.06
C LEU A 761 49.74 38.45 -86.04
N THR A 762 48.99 39.43 -86.54
CA THR A 762 47.91 40.10 -85.79
C THR A 762 46.63 39.25 -85.87
N PRO A 763 45.84 39.09 -84.78
CA PRO A 763 44.80 38.04 -84.73
C PRO A 763 43.56 38.25 -85.60
N SER A 764 43.48 39.27 -86.47
CA SER A 764 42.20 39.68 -87.05
C SER A 764 41.82 39.05 -88.40
N THR A 765 42.61 38.19 -89.04
CA THR A 765 42.17 37.57 -90.31
C THR A 765 43.00 36.35 -90.68
N ILE A 766 42.52 35.13 -90.43
CA ILE A 766 42.25 34.06 -91.43
C ILE A 766 41.26 33.07 -90.80
N THR A 767 40.05 33.00 -91.37
CA THR A 767 39.05 31.96 -91.08
C THR A 767 39.08 30.94 -92.21
N LEU A 768 39.45 29.69 -91.92
CA LEU A 768 39.09 28.54 -92.73
C LEU A 768 38.53 27.46 -91.80
N ALA A 769 37.34 26.99 -92.16
CA ALA A 769 36.52 26.08 -91.39
C ALA A 769 37.22 24.75 -91.07
N SER A 770 36.79 24.16 -89.96
CA SER A 770 37.10 22.81 -89.48
C SER A 770 38.58 22.50 -89.19
N ALA A 771 38.94 22.77 -87.93
CA ALA A 771 39.99 22.12 -87.11
C ALA A 771 41.46 22.10 -87.60
N PRO A 772 42.41 22.34 -86.67
CA PRO A 772 43.65 21.59 -86.67
C PRO A 772 43.88 20.84 -85.35
N VAL A 773 43.70 19.52 -85.42
CA VAL A 773 44.62 18.46 -84.99
C VAL A 773 45.31 18.65 -83.62
N LYS A 774 44.78 17.95 -82.60
CA LYS A 774 45.54 17.60 -81.38
C LYS A 774 46.67 16.63 -81.74
N LEU A 775 47.92 17.05 -81.54
CA LEU A 775 49.04 16.14 -81.44
C LEU A 775 48.88 15.33 -80.15
N LYS A 776 48.70 14.01 -80.28
CA LYS A 776 48.51 13.09 -79.17
C LYS A 776 49.89 12.73 -78.58
N GLY A 777 50.17 13.19 -77.38
CA GLY A 777 51.27 12.74 -76.55
C GLY A 777 50.76 12.48 -75.13
N GLN A 778 51.04 11.30 -74.57
CA GLN A 778 50.71 10.98 -73.18
C GLN A 778 51.59 11.79 -72.22
N GLY A 779 50.96 12.54 -71.31
CA GLY A 779 51.63 13.26 -70.23
C GLY A 779 50.81 14.47 -69.76
N THR A 780 50.63 14.61 -68.44
CA THR A 780 49.96 15.73 -67.78
C THR A 780 50.61 17.06 -68.21
N PRO A 781 49.85 18.10 -68.64
CA PRO A 781 50.46 19.39 -68.93
C PRO A 781 50.98 19.98 -67.61
N MET A 782 52.29 20.12 -67.48
CA MET A 782 52.95 20.73 -66.32
C MET A 782 52.74 22.24 -66.26
N ALA A 783 52.03 22.84 -67.21
CA ALA A 783 51.65 24.24 -67.18
C ALA A 783 50.35 24.50 -67.96
N SER A 784 49.53 25.41 -67.44
CA SER A 784 48.42 26.06 -68.13
C SER A 784 48.81 27.50 -68.49
N PHE A 785 48.00 28.17 -69.31
CA PHE A 785 48.14 29.59 -69.56
C PHE A 785 46.88 30.29 -69.05
N GLN A 786 47.03 31.28 -68.17
CA GLN A 786 45.95 32.09 -67.63
C GLN A 786 46.47 33.51 -67.35
N ASP A 787 45.66 34.55 -67.60
CA ASP A 787 46.00 35.91 -67.19
C ASP A 787 45.70 36.07 -65.69
N VAL A 788 46.74 36.01 -64.87
CA VAL A 788 46.59 35.97 -63.41
C VAL A 788 46.48 37.38 -62.81
N ASN A 789 46.85 38.41 -63.57
CA ASN A 789 46.99 39.78 -63.06
C ASN A 789 45.92 40.72 -63.63
N GLY A 790 45.13 40.25 -64.60
CA GLY A 790 44.01 40.98 -65.19
C GLY A 790 44.43 42.09 -66.16
N ASP A 791 45.59 41.95 -66.80
CA ASP A 791 46.14 42.94 -67.75
C ASP A 791 45.84 42.60 -69.23
N GLY A 792 45.18 41.48 -69.49
CA GLY A 792 44.80 40.98 -70.80
C GLY A 792 45.85 40.08 -71.47
N LEU A 793 46.96 39.72 -70.80
CA LEU A 793 47.97 38.79 -71.31
C LEU A 793 47.98 37.46 -70.53
N LEU A 794 48.03 36.35 -71.27
CA LEU A 794 48.07 35.00 -70.71
C LEU A 794 49.47 34.68 -70.12
N ASP A 795 49.56 34.55 -68.80
CA ASP A 795 50.75 34.07 -68.08
C ASP A 795 50.79 32.53 -68.04
N VAL A 796 51.99 31.96 -67.93
CA VAL A 796 52.17 30.50 -67.81
C VAL A 796 52.11 30.08 -66.34
N VAL A 797 51.13 29.24 -65.96
CA VAL A 797 50.93 28.75 -64.60
C VAL A 797 51.25 27.27 -64.50
N VAL A 798 52.27 26.95 -63.71
CA VAL A 798 52.70 25.57 -63.44
C VAL A 798 51.98 25.08 -62.19
N HIS A 799 51.13 24.05 -62.34
CA HIS A 799 50.43 23.43 -61.22
C HIS A 799 51.26 22.27 -60.62
N VAL A 800 51.50 22.32 -59.32
CA VAL A 800 52.15 21.25 -58.52
C VAL A 800 51.15 20.77 -57.47
N SER A 801 50.82 19.47 -57.46
CA SER A 801 49.89 18.86 -56.51
C SER A 801 50.62 18.35 -55.25
N THR A 802 50.13 18.74 -54.06
CA THR A 802 50.80 18.64 -52.75
C THR A 802 50.61 17.33 -51.98
N GLU A 803 50.03 16.28 -52.58
CA GLU A 803 49.89 14.96 -51.92
C GLU A 803 50.79 13.85 -52.50
N THR A 804 51.80 14.20 -53.30
CA THR A 804 53.08 13.46 -53.38
C THR A 804 54.23 14.17 -52.66
N LEU A 805 53.93 15.09 -51.74
CA LEU A 805 54.93 15.73 -50.89
C LEU A 805 54.79 15.21 -49.45
N GLN A 806 55.37 14.02 -49.21
CA GLN A 806 55.80 13.63 -47.87
C GLN A 806 57.15 14.29 -47.58
N LEU A 807 57.17 15.23 -46.65
CA LEU A 807 58.40 15.83 -46.15
C LEU A 807 58.92 14.96 -45.00
N SER A 808 60.14 14.44 -45.13
CA SER A 808 60.88 13.76 -44.05
C SER A 808 61.69 14.77 -43.23
N ASP A 809 61.98 14.45 -41.96
CA ASP A 809 62.55 15.31 -40.89
C ASP A 809 63.96 15.94 -41.16
N THR A 810 64.41 16.08 -42.40
CA THR A 810 65.69 16.71 -42.76
C THR A 810 65.63 17.77 -43.87
N ASP A 811 64.46 18.10 -44.45
CA ASP A 811 64.39 19.08 -45.54
C ASP A 811 63.98 20.48 -45.08
N THR A 812 64.97 21.38 -45.04
CA THR A 812 64.79 22.82 -44.81
C THR A 812 65.09 23.60 -46.09
N ALA A 813 64.09 24.35 -46.57
CA ALA A 813 64.14 25.41 -47.59
C ALA A 813 64.06 25.03 -49.08
N ALA A 814 62.87 25.19 -49.68
CA ALA A 814 62.71 25.39 -51.13
C ALA A 814 62.78 26.89 -51.48
N VAL A 815 63.58 27.27 -52.48
CA VAL A 815 63.78 28.67 -52.94
C VAL A 815 63.42 28.79 -54.43
N LEU A 816 62.43 29.62 -54.76
CA LEU A 816 62.07 29.98 -56.15
C LEU A 816 63.10 30.95 -56.76
N ARG A 817 63.42 30.79 -58.05
CA ARG A 817 64.29 31.70 -58.83
C ARG A 817 63.66 32.00 -60.20
N GLY A 818 63.47 33.29 -60.52
CA GLY A 818 63.04 33.76 -61.85
C GLY A 818 64.00 34.81 -62.43
N LYS A 819 63.96 35.04 -63.75
CA LYS A 819 64.71 36.09 -64.47
C LYS A 819 63.75 37.12 -65.08
N THR A 820 64.11 38.40 -65.04
CA THR A 820 63.44 39.47 -65.78
C THR A 820 63.83 39.44 -67.27
N SER A 821 63.08 40.14 -68.12
CA SER A 821 63.23 40.18 -69.58
C SER A 821 64.56 40.74 -70.09
N ASP A 822 65.41 41.33 -69.23
CA ASP A 822 66.80 41.76 -69.51
C ASP A 822 67.87 40.78 -68.95
N GLY A 823 67.45 39.63 -68.42
CA GLY A 823 68.32 38.50 -68.07
C GLY A 823 68.86 38.47 -66.63
N ARG A 824 68.39 39.34 -65.72
CA ARG A 824 68.81 39.34 -64.30
C ARG A 824 67.87 38.53 -63.41
N VAL A 825 68.45 37.79 -62.45
CA VAL A 825 67.72 36.90 -61.53
C VAL A 825 67.31 37.66 -60.27
N VAL A 826 66.01 37.67 -59.93
CA VAL A 826 65.50 38.23 -58.66
C VAL A 826 65.20 37.07 -57.70
N LYS A 827 65.63 37.22 -56.44
CA LYS A 827 65.33 36.30 -55.32
C LYS A 827 64.54 37.09 -54.28
N GLY A 828 63.25 36.78 -54.14
CA GLY A 828 62.39 37.31 -53.07
C GLY A 828 62.14 36.24 -52.03
N THR A 829 62.72 36.44 -50.85
CA THR A 829 62.38 35.76 -49.59
C THR A 829 61.27 36.57 -48.93
N ASP A 830 60.10 35.97 -48.69
CA ASP A 830 59.40 36.13 -47.41
C ASP A 830 58.25 35.11 -47.27
N SER A 831 58.09 34.70 -46.01
CA SER A 831 57.39 33.56 -45.42
C SER A 831 55.96 33.26 -45.89
N VAL A 832 55.68 31.98 -46.19
CA VAL A 832 54.32 31.39 -46.10
C VAL A 832 54.24 30.65 -44.77
N ARG A 833 53.36 31.12 -43.88
CA ARG A 833 53.06 30.51 -42.59
C ARG A 833 51.91 29.52 -42.79
N VAL A 834 52.17 28.24 -42.54
CA VAL A 834 51.11 27.23 -42.36
C VAL A 834 50.80 27.18 -40.87
N VAL A 835 49.54 27.39 -40.51
CA VAL A 835 49.01 27.14 -39.15
C VAL A 835 48.09 25.92 -39.26
N PRO A 836 48.05 25.02 -38.27
CA PRO A 836 47.02 23.99 -38.19
C PRO A 836 45.61 24.57 -38.23
#